data_AF-A0A8H4FF13-F1
#
_entry.id   AF-A0A8H4FF13-F1
#
_cell.length_a   1.000
_cell.length_b   1.000
_cell.length_c   1.000
_cell.angle_alpha   90.00
_cell.angle_beta   90.00
_cell.angle_gamma   90.00
#
_symmetry.space_group_name_H-M   'P 1'
#
loop_
_entity.id
_entity.type
_entity.pdbx_description
1 polymer ?
#
loop_
_entity_poly.entity_id
_entity_poly.type
_entity_poly.pdbx_seq_one_letter_code
_entity_poly.pdbx_strand_id
1 'polypeptide(L)'
;MRFRSWAAVVVISTFAHLTSAHMMMSDPSPLKAKINPNTAEGNVDYSYTSPLSSSGSDYPCKGHLSVLGTSEADPVATWNAGEDHTITLSGHTTHNGGSCQVSMSVDGGNTFKVLRSIIGGCPAGDGYRILFTLPDDTPSSDQAILAWSWFNNLGNREMYMNCAVIKIGNGGSGNNFRAQPDIFRANVGNGCRTVDNADVMIPNPGPNVELAGSNAVPPTGDCESGPGAQSPGGSDSNSGSGSDSGSGCGSGQVSGPLKKNMQPLRPLLPAQDSPAEPAKLENLPRKRSRPVQAACNACRKRKSKCTGERPTCSVCLYRRSSCEYTTRPGRATIHEQVLALLKNLPEEAAQDVFQRIRSGADATTIVNHVEAGDLLLQMAITPETRLRYDFPYRSEMPEIYIQNNPYLNSFIYEAASLYSAHGQGRPSHAIASGSQELQSVYTRPFHAAQVVEPRLSDAKVSWWTNVCDDDSLMQDLLRALFRCEYQFSAAFQKDLFLEDLVAQKQDFCSSLLVNITLAYACVCYPQFSNRVEYWNPNTLGYRFLAEAKRLWELQASEPRVTTIQAGILFSVFHNLCGLDEIGQPYRIHGVKLALKLRLFSKSSCGNNDSKRKGWAYTAWALYNWETLVAFSFMIPPLVKEPPDWPLPDPTREGDWYGEIWLQYPLVSDLQPTQFGHIFRTRAKFRVIMNEYCDAAFSPNGVISLDQANRLHERLRRWYSDLPEPLTPMMIALPGHFQLHIYYYHLLLMIYEPLLAASKASDATLQKVVADAKKYLQTLIRLYYLRHGYEAMDLFLVIPLMLTGYDCINAILEEKSEHQIEILRSTLILVAKGLQNQRRNHYLAEALFRVIRGRMRPQEVALLRNSMTFDDEQEMEKHDMVQAVRSNWPVSIVKKQEEVDDHILTNLVESYGSLNVEETAQ
;
A
#
# COMPACT_ATOMS: atom_id res chain seq x y z
N MET A 1 -47.26 21.96 17.83
CA MET A 1 -46.60 23.26 18.07
C MET A 1 -45.71 23.61 16.88
N ARG A 2 -45.17 24.83 16.77
CA ARG A 2 -44.33 25.26 15.64
C ARG A 2 -42.88 25.46 16.10
N PHE A 3 -41.93 24.89 15.35
CA PHE A 3 -40.70 25.59 14.95
C PHE A 3 -40.44 25.25 13.46
N ARG A 4 -39.62 26.07 12.77
CA ARG A 4 -39.59 26.14 11.30
C ARG A 4 -38.21 25.86 10.72
N SER A 5 -38.19 25.28 9.53
CA SER A 5 -37.03 25.08 8.67
C SER A 5 -36.34 26.40 8.30
N TRP A 6 -35.03 26.49 8.52
CA TRP A 6 -34.10 27.48 7.93
C TRP A 6 -32.68 26.89 7.96
N ALA A 7 -32.18 26.40 6.81
CA ALA A 7 -30.76 26.02 6.61
C ALA A 7 -30.47 25.74 5.11
N ALA A 8 -30.69 26.72 4.24
CA ALA A 8 -30.25 26.65 2.85
C ALA A 8 -29.65 28.00 2.44
N VAL A 9 -28.52 27.96 1.74
CA VAL A 9 -27.74 29.11 1.22
C VAL A 9 -27.13 30.02 2.30
N VAL A 10 -25.86 29.79 2.62
CA VAL A 10 -24.71 30.71 2.42
C VAL A 10 -23.45 30.05 3.00
N VAL A 11 -22.57 29.53 2.15
CA VAL A 11 -21.10 29.48 2.37
C VAL A 11 -20.42 29.64 1.01
N ILE A 12 -20.27 30.89 0.56
CA ILE A 12 -19.33 31.26 -0.50
C ILE A 12 -18.45 32.38 0.07
N SER A 13 -17.49 32.02 0.93
CA SER A 13 -16.27 32.79 1.29
C SER A 13 -15.44 32.10 2.38
N THR A 14 -15.04 30.84 2.18
CA THR A 14 -14.02 30.16 3.00
C THR A 14 -13.06 29.35 2.11
N PHE A 15 -12.45 30.02 1.13
CA PHE A 15 -11.34 29.46 0.34
C PHE A 15 -10.00 29.64 1.08
N ALA A 16 -9.93 29.05 2.27
CA ALA A 16 -8.73 28.90 3.12
C ALA A 16 -8.98 27.71 4.08
N HIS A 17 -7.90 27.15 4.67
CA HIS A 17 -7.95 26.09 5.68
C HIS A 17 -8.51 24.73 5.22
N LEU A 18 -7.87 24.14 4.19
CA LEU A 18 -7.63 22.69 4.16
C LEU A 18 -6.17 22.43 4.58
N THR A 19 -5.86 22.73 5.83
CA THR A 19 -4.50 22.66 6.38
C THR A 19 -4.22 21.28 7.01
N SER A 20 -3.12 20.67 6.54
CA SER A 20 -2.64 19.32 6.81
C SER A 20 -2.75 18.80 8.26
N ALA A 21 -3.04 17.50 8.39
CA ALA A 21 -3.03 16.73 9.64
C ALA A 21 -1.60 16.30 10.03
N HIS A 22 -0.72 17.28 10.27
CA HIS A 22 0.56 17.06 10.94
C HIS A 22 0.37 16.75 12.44
N MET A 23 1.48 16.58 13.14
CA MET A 23 1.52 16.29 14.57
C MET A 23 1.23 17.53 15.43
N MET A 24 0.54 17.32 16.55
CA MET A 24 0.35 18.29 17.62
C MET A 24 0.52 17.65 19.00
N MET A 25 0.78 18.45 20.04
CA MET A 25 0.72 17.99 21.42
C MET A 25 -0.74 17.74 21.83
N SER A 26 -1.03 16.57 22.39
CA SER A 26 -2.38 16.19 22.85
C SER A 26 -2.51 16.22 24.37
N ASP A 27 -1.45 15.89 25.10
CA ASP A 27 -1.37 15.96 26.56
C ASP A 27 0.01 16.52 26.98
N PRO A 28 0.09 17.59 27.80
CA PRO A 28 -1.01 18.44 28.27
C PRO A 28 -1.68 19.22 27.12
N SER A 29 -3.00 19.39 27.19
CA SER A 29 -3.81 19.96 26.11
C SER A 29 -3.44 21.42 25.77
N PRO A 30 -3.04 21.77 24.54
CA PRO A 30 -2.53 23.11 24.20
C PRO A 30 -3.56 24.25 24.25
N LEU A 31 -3.11 25.49 24.46
CA LEU A 31 -3.91 26.71 24.40
C LEU A 31 -4.61 26.85 23.04
N LYS A 32 -5.94 27.06 23.04
CA LYS A 32 -6.82 27.13 21.85
C LYS A 32 -7.01 25.83 21.05
N ALA A 33 -6.46 24.70 21.50
CA ALA A 33 -6.76 23.42 20.86
C ALA A 33 -8.19 22.97 21.23
N LYS A 34 -8.92 22.33 20.30
CA LYS A 34 -10.30 21.82 20.54
C LYS A 34 -10.40 20.87 21.75
N ILE A 35 -9.31 20.18 22.08
CA ILE A 35 -9.20 19.22 23.18
C ILE A 35 -8.95 19.88 24.56
N ASN A 36 -8.65 21.19 24.60
CA ASN A 36 -8.37 21.88 25.85
C ASN A 36 -9.69 22.34 26.51
N PRO A 37 -10.00 21.88 27.74
CA PRO A 37 -11.28 22.13 28.40
C PRO A 37 -11.54 23.61 28.71
N ASN A 38 -10.48 24.43 28.72
CA ASN A 38 -10.54 25.86 29.05
C ASN A 38 -10.73 26.73 27.79
N THR A 39 -10.64 26.16 26.58
CA THR A 39 -10.82 26.91 25.32
C THR A 39 -12.30 27.11 25.01
N ALA A 40 -12.74 28.37 24.86
CA ALA A 40 -14.09 28.68 24.41
C ALA A 40 -14.33 28.25 22.96
N GLU A 41 -15.53 27.73 22.65
CA GLU A 41 -15.89 27.15 21.35
C GLU A 41 -15.62 28.08 20.15
N GLY A 42 -15.83 29.39 20.33
CA GLY A 42 -15.56 30.42 19.31
C GLY A 42 -14.08 30.82 19.15
N ASN A 43 -13.20 30.38 20.05
CA ASN A 43 -11.77 30.71 20.09
C ASN A 43 -10.86 29.52 19.73
N VAL A 44 -11.43 28.37 19.34
CA VAL A 44 -10.70 27.17 18.88
C VAL A 44 -9.91 27.46 17.59
N ASP A 45 -8.60 27.20 17.60
CA ASP A 45 -7.78 27.18 16.38
C ASP A 45 -7.92 25.82 15.68
N TYR A 46 -8.77 25.77 14.65
CA TYR A 46 -8.94 24.62 13.78
C TYR A 46 -7.75 24.35 12.85
N SER A 47 -6.74 25.23 12.84
CA SER A 47 -5.50 25.10 12.07
C SER A 47 -4.29 24.68 12.92
N TYR A 48 -4.51 24.13 14.12
CA TYR A 48 -3.47 23.82 15.12
C TYR A 48 -2.28 23.00 14.62
N THR A 49 -2.52 22.06 13.70
CA THR A 49 -1.53 21.19 13.05
C THR A 49 -0.80 21.87 11.89
N SER A 50 -1.04 23.15 11.64
CA SER A 50 -0.27 23.94 10.68
C SER A 50 1.05 24.40 11.30
N PRO A 51 2.12 24.50 10.51
CA PRO A 51 3.36 25.15 10.96
C PRO A 51 3.10 26.60 11.41
N LEU A 52 4.12 27.20 12.02
CA LEU A 52 4.22 28.64 12.18
C LEU A 52 4.35 29.33 10.82
N SER A 53 3.97 30.61 10.76
CA SER A 53 4.23 31.47 9.61
C SER A 53 5.72 31.59 9.34
N SER A 54 6.12 31.51 8.07
CA SER A 54 7.52 31.67 7.65
C SER A 54 8.08 33.09 7.84
N SER A 55 7.20 34.05 8.20
CA SER A 55 7.58 35.39 8.66
C SER A 55 7.88 35.47 10.17
N GLY A 56 7.57 34.42 10.95
CA GLY A 56 7.63 34.43 12.41
C GLY A 56 6.54 35.24 13.12
N SER A 57 5.54 35.77 12.39
CA SER A 57 4.52 36.67 12.96
C SER A 57 3.56 36.06 13.99
N ASP A 58 3.54 34.73 14.09
CA ASP A 58 2.80 33.93 15.07
C ASP A 58 3.73 33.14 16.02
N TYR A 59 5.03 33.44 16.03
CA TYR A 59 5.94 32.95 17.06
C TYR A 59 5.89 33.89 18.30
N PRO A 60 5.84 33.36 19.54
CA PRO A 60 5.75 31.96 19.93
C PRO A 60 4.30 31.43 19.93
N CYS A 61 4.14 30.11 20.03
CA CYS A 61 2.88 29.43 20.36
C CYS A 61 1.69 29.77 19.43
N LYS A 62 1.92 29.94 18.11
CA LYS A 62 0.91 30.38 17.12
C LYS A 62 0.22 31.71 17.49
N GLY A 63 0.87 32.56 18.28
CA GLY A 63 0.33 33.80 18.83
C GLY A 63 -0.71 33.59 19.95
N HIS A 64 -0.93 32.36 20.41
CA HIS A 64 -2.02 32.03 21.35
C HIS A 64 -1.78 32.57 22.77
N LEU A 65 -0.60 33.10 23.08
CA LEU A 65 -0.31 33.75 24.36
C LEU A 65 -1.14 35.02 24.62
N SER A 66 -1.90 35.51 23.63
CA SER A 66 -2.88 36.59 23.81
C SER A 66 -3.99 36.31 24.82
N VAL A 67 -4.15 35.05 25.28
CA VAL A 67 -5.18 34.66 26.27
C VAL A 67 -4.64 34.50 27.70
N LEU A 68 -3.34 34.72 27.93
CA LEU A 68 -2.76 34.74 29.28
C LEU A 68 -3.46 35.79 30.16
N GLY A 69 -3.69 35.45 31.44
CA GLY A 69 -4.49 36.27 32.36
C GLY A 69 -6.02 36.19 32.15
N THR A 70 -6.51 35.33 31.25
CA THR A 70 -7.92 34.92 31.15
C THR A 70 -8.07 33.46 31.60
N SER A 71 -9.30 33.00 31.83
CA SER A 71 -9.58 31.59 32.14
C SER A 71 -9.25 30.63 30.99
N GLU A 72 -9.11 31.10 29.74
CA GLU A 72 -8.62 30.25 28.63
C GLU A 72 -7.14 29.86 28.80
N ALA A 73 -6.43 30.50 29.74
CA ALA A 73 -5.09 30.16 30.19
C ALA A 73 -5.05 29.52 31.59
N ASP A 74 -6.17 29.03 32.13
CA ASP A 74 -6.14 28.25 33.37
C ASP A 74 -5.31 26.96 33.17
N PRO A 75 -4.51 26.51 34.17
CA PRO A 75 -3.63 25.37 34.01
C PRO A 75 -4.37 24.05 33.74
N VAL A 76 -3.90 23.30 32.73
CA VAL A 76 -4.47 21.99 32.37
C VAL A 76 -3.78 20.81 33.07
N ALA A 77 -2.62 21.06 33.70
CA ALA A 77 -1.92 20.09 34.55
C ALA A 77 -1.19 20.79 35.73
N THR A 78 -0.88 20.03 36.78
CA THR A 78 -0.01 20.47 37.89
C THR A 78 1.11 19.45 38.07
N TRP A 79 2.35 19.93 38.04
CA TRP A 79 3.60 19.13 38.09
C TRP A 79 4.53 19.69 39.16
N ASN A 80 5.38 18.88 39.81
CA ASN A 80 6.41 19.41 40.71
C ASN A 80 7.79 19.46 40.05
N ALA A 81 8.63 20.39 40.51
CA ALA A 81 10.06 20.39 40.20
C ALA A 81 10.76 19.14 40.79
N GLY A 82 11.71 18.56 40.04
CA GLY A 82 12.44 17.34 40.41
C GLY A 82 11.72 16.02 40.06
N GLU A 83 10.55 16.08 39.42
CA GLU A 83 9.80 14.90 38.97
C GLU A 83 9.96 14.64 37.45
N ASP A 84 9.82 13.37 37.06
CA ASP A 84 9.74 12.95 35.66
C ASP A 84 8.32 13.12 35.12
N HIS A 85 8.20 13.83 34.00
CA HIS A 85 6.93 14.10 33.32
C HIS A 85 6.94 13.57 31.88
N THR A 86 5.78 13.57 31.24
CA THR A 86 5.60 13.13 29.85
C THR A 86 4.74 14.14 29.11
N ILE A 87 5.06 14.40 27.84
CA ILE A 87 4.06 14.90 26.88
C ILE A 87 3.68 13.79 25.90
N THR A 88 2.42 13.78 25.48
CA THR A 88 1.92 12.93 24.40
C THR A 88 1.66 13.79 23.17
N LEU A 89 2.08 13.30 22.00
CA LEU A 89 1.82 13.91 20.70
C LEU A 89 0.82 13.04 19.92
N SER A 90 -0.07 13.69 19.18
CA SER A 90 -1.05 13.03 18.31
C SER A 90 -1.14 13.69 16.94
N GLY A 91 -1.49 12.91 15.91
CA GLY A 91 -1.55 13.35 14.52
C GLY A 91 -1.10 12.27 13.54
N HIS A 92 -1.13 12.60 12.24
CA HIS A 92 -0.99 11.58 11.18
C HIS A 92 0.24 11.76 10.29
N THR A 93 0.76 12.99 10.16
CA THR A 93 1.86 13.30 9.24
C THR A 93 3.12 13.67 10.02
N THR A 94 4.00 12.69 10.21
CA THR A 94 5.28 12.82 10.92
C THR A 94 6.44 13.28 10.03
N HIS A 95 6.25 13.44 8.71
CA HIS A 95 7.30 13.85 7.76
C HIS A 95 8.62 13.07 7.85
N ASN A 96 8.56 11.76 8.10
CA ASN A 96 9.73 10.91 8.36
C ASN A 96 10.55 11.35 9.61
N GLY A 97 9.85 11.88 10.60
CA GLY A 97 10.44 12.47 11.81
C GLY A 97 10.97 13.88 11.55
N GLY A 98 12.17 14.14 12.04
CA GLY A 98 12.68 15.48 12.24
C GLY A 98 13.33 15.62 13.62
N SER A 99 13.53 16.85 14.06
CA SER A 99 14.11 17.14 15.38
C SER A 99 13.17 17.98 16.22
N CYS A 100 13.04 17.62 17.50
CA CYS A 100 12.10 18.21 18.44
C CYS A 100 12.80 18.83 19.65
N GLN A 101 12.16 19.81 20.28
CA GLN A 101 12.48 20.22 21.65
C GLN A 101 11.23 20.31 22.52
N VAL A 102 11.35 19.86 23.77
CA VAL A 102 10.47 20.25 24.87
C VAL A 102 11.17 21.36 25.64
N SER A 103 10.46 22.45 25.89
CA SER A 103 10.96 23.66 26.54
C SER A 103 9.88 24.29 27.42
N MET A 104 10.25 25.19 28.32
CA MET A 104 9.29 25.84 29.21
C MET A 104 9.61 27.32 29.45
N SER A 105 8.56 28.15 29.53
CA SER A 105 8.60 29.54 29.99
C SER A 105 8.03 29.65 31.40
N VAL A 106 8.65 30.50 32.22
CA VAL A 106 8.10 30.96 33.53
C VAL A 106 8.02 32.49 33.62
N ASP A 107 8.10 33.18 32.48
CA ASP A 107 8.19 34.65 32.38
C ASP A 107 7.09 35.27 31.49
N GLY A 108 6.00 34.54 31.26
CA GLY A 108 4.90 34.94 30.38
C GLY A 108 5.12 34.64 28.89
N GLY A 109 6.17 33.88 28.54
CA GLY A 109 6.47 33.46 27.17
C GLY A 109 7.52 34.33 26.47
N ASN A 110 8.30 35.07 27.24
CA ASN A 110 9.39 35.89 26.73
C ASN A 110 10.65 35.03 26.44
N THR A 111 10.96 34.06 27.31
CA THR A 111 12.05 33.08 27.10
C THR A 111 11.57 31.65 27.33
N PHE A 112 11.94 30.74 26.42
CA PHE A 112 11.57 29.32 26.48
C PHE A 112 12.83 28.48 26.66
N LYS A 113 13.01 27.93 27.87
CA LYS A 113 14.21 27.20 28.29
C LYS A 113 14.11 25.73 27.96
N VAL A 114 15.12 25.19 27.27
CA VAL A 114 15.13 23.80 26.77
C VAL A 114 15.24 22.80 27.92
N LEU A 115 14.29 21.85 27.98
CA LEU A 115 14.25 20.76 28.95
C LEU A 115 14.74 19.43 28.37
N ARG A 116 14.40 19.15 27.10
CA ARG A 116 14.78 17.93 26.36
C ARG A 116 14.86 18.24 24.87
N SER A 117 15.92 17.79 24.19
CA SER A 117 16.02 17.80 22.72
C SER A 117 16.10 16.38 22.19
N ILE A 118 15.39 16.09 21.10
CA ILE A 118 15.50 14.83 20.34
C ILE A 118 15.92 15.20 18.92
N ILE A 119 17.13 14.81 18.53
CA ILE A 119 17.70 15.11 17.23
C ILE A 119 17.50 13.90 16.31
N GLY A 120 16.69 14.12 15.28
CA GLY A 120 16.23 13.11 14.33
C GLY A 120 15.17 12.16 14.88
N GLY A 121 14.43 11.52 13.97
CA GLY A 121 13.39 10.52 14.29
C GLY A 121 12.16 11.02 15.07
N CYS A 122 12.09 12.30 15.47
CA CYS A 122 10.97 12.84 16.24
C CYS A 122 10.08 13.76 15.39
N PRO A 123 8.75 13.66 15.50
CA PRO A 123 7.96 12.66 16.25
C PRO A 123 7.83 11.34 15.46
N ALA A 124 7.70 10.22 16.18
CA ALA A 124 7.70 8.89 15.53
C ALA A 124 6.31 8.40 15.05
N GLY A 125 5.20 8.93 15.58
CA GLY A 125 3.85 8.48 15.22
C GLY A 125 2.75 9.14 16.07
N ASP A 126 1.50 8.74 15.84
CA ASP A 126 0.38 9.06 16.74
C ASP A 126 0.60 8.43 18.13
N GLY A 127 0.18 9.13 19.19
CA GLY A 127 0.41 8.70 20.57
C GLY A 127 1.88 8.70 21.01
N TYR A 128 2.81 9.32 20.25
CA TYR A 128 4.23 9.33 20.60
C TYR A 128 4.48 10.12 21.89
N ARG A 129 5.14 9.46 22.86
CA ARG A 129 5.38 9.98 24.21
C ARG A 129 6.82 10.45 24.38
N ILE A 130 7.01 11.70 24.79
CA ILE A 130 8.33 12.27 25.10
C ILE A 130 8.43 12.42 26.62
N LEU A 131 9.33 11.67 27.24
CA LEU A 131 9.63 11.72 28.67
C LEU A 131 10.78 12.70 28.96
N PHE A 132 10.68 13.44 30.06
CA PHE A 132 11.73 14.37 30.52
C PHE A 132 11.57 14.69 32.01
N THR A 133 12.68 14.88 32.71
CA THR A 133 12.70 15.38 34.09
C THR A 133 12.52 16.90 34.09
N LEU A 134 11.65 17.43 34.95
CA LEU A 134 11.58 18.87 35.22
C LEU A 134 12.65 19.24 36.26
N PRO A 135 13.62 20.14 36.00
CA PRO A 135 14.73 20.39 36.92
C PRO A 135 14.29 20.80 38.32
N ASP A 136 14.96 20.28 39.36
CA ASP A 136 14.71 20.54 40.78
C ASP A 136 14.68 22.04 41.12
N ASP A 137 15.47 22.86 40.42
CA ASP A 137 15.55 24.30 40.66
C ASP A 137 14.49 25.12 39.91
N THR A 138 13.64 24.49 39.08
CA THR A 138 12.59 25.17 38.31
C THR A 138 11.69 26.02 39.21
N PRO A 139 11.43 27.31 38.89
CA PRO A 139 10.58 28.16 39.73
C PRO A 139 9.15 27.65 39.88
N SER A 140 8.59 27.80 41.07
CA SER A 140 7.14 27.68 41.28
C SER A 140 6.42 28.73 40.43
N SER A 141 5.33 28.33 39.77
CA SER A 141 4.51 29.24 38.94
C SER A 141 3.09 28.72 38.82
N ASP A 142 2.10 29.60 39.00
CA ASP A 142 0.69 29.29 38.77
C ASP A 142 0.33 29.23 37.27
N GLN A 143 1.14 29.82 36.38
CA GLN A 143 0.98 29.77 34.92
C GLN A 143 2.36 29.66 34.24
N ALA A 144 2.99 28.49 34.32
CA ALA A 144 4.13 28.16 33.45
C ALA A 144 3.63 27.71 32.07
N ILE A 145 4.40 27.97 31.03
CA ILE A 145 4.02 27.66 29.65
C ILE A 145 4.98 26.58 29.14
N LEU A 146 4.50 25.35 29.04
CA LEU A 146 5.23 24.26 28.39
C LEU A 146 5.07 24.39 26.88
N ALA A 147 6.16 24.21 26.13
CA ALA A 147 6.15 24.24 24.67
C ALA A 147 6.87 23.04 24.07
N TRP A 148 6.18 22.33 23.18
CA TRP A 148 6.78 21.41 22.22
C TRP A 148 7.05 22.16 20.91
N SER A 149 8.20 21.92 20.31
CA SER A 149 8.57 22.40 18.98
C SER A 149 9.17 21.28 18.13
N TRP A 150 9.04 21.41 16.81
CA TRP A 150 9.51 20.42 15.85
C TRP A 150 9.89 21.05 14.50
N PHE A 151 10.96 20.51 13.91
CA PHE A 151 11.44 20.80 12.56
C PHE A 151 11.42 19.50 11.76
N ASN A 152 10.63 19.48 10.69
CA ASN A 152 10.36 18.29 9.89
C ASN A 152 11.54 17.89 8.99
N ASN A 153 11.79 16.57 8.89
CA ASN A 153 12.81 16.00 8.03
C ASN A 153 12.43 16.20 6.54
N LEU A 154 11.32 15.58 6.10
CA LEU A 154 10.83 15.64 4.73
C LEU A 154 9.78 16.76 4.53
N GLY A 155 9.65 17.29 3.30
CA GLY A 155 8.67 18.34 2.96
C GLY A 155 9.24 19.76 2.95
N ASN A 156 8.39 20.78 3.13
CA ASN A 156 8.79 22.19 3.21
C ASN A 156 9.75 22.44 4.39
N ARG A 157 10.55 23.52 4.36
CA ARG A 157 11.34 23.96 5.52
C ARG A 157 10.45 24.75 6.47
N GLU A 158 9.87 24.08 7.47
CA GLU A 158 8.88 24.64 8.39
C GLU A 158 9.34 24.58 9.86
N MET A 159 8.59 25.20 10.77
CA MET A 159 8.74 25.08 12.22
C MET A 159 7.36 24.95 12.84
N TYR A 160 7.18 23.94 13.69
CA TYR A 160 5.96 23.71 14.45
C TYR A 160 6.19 24.10 15.91
N MET A 161 5.18 24.66 16.57
CA MET A 161 5.22 24.96 18.01
C MET A 161 3.81 24.86 18.59
N ASN A 162 3.67 24.13 19.70
CA ASN A 162 2.43 24.00 20.46
C ASN A 162 2.71 24.26 21.94
N CYS A 163 1.81 24.94 22.64
CA CYS A 163 2.04 25.36 24.02
C CYS A 163 0.82 25.12 24.91
N ALA A 164 1.04 24.60 26.12
CA ALA A 164 0.03 24.41 27.16
C ALA A 164 0.41 25.16 28.43
N VAL A 165 -0.58 25.59 29.21
CA VAL A 165 -0.34 26.19 30.53
C VAL A 165 -0.42 25.13 31.62
N ILE A 166 0.58 25.10 32.48
CA ILE A 166 0.71 24.16 33.59
C ILE A 166 1.10 24.91 34.87
N LYS A 167 0.77 24.32 36.02
CA LYS A 167 1.17 24.83 37.33
C LYS A 167 2.38 24.06 37.84
N ILE A 168 3.43 24.77 38.27
CA ILE A 168 4.62 24.19 38.89
C ILE A 168 4.55 24.32 40.41
N GLY A 169 4.46 23.19 41.10
CA GLY A 169 4.59 23.05 42.55
C GLY A 169 6.02 22.82 43.01
N ASN A 170 6.28 23.06 44.30
CA ASN A 170 7.53 22.75 45.02
C ASN A 170 8.82 23.29 44.37
N GLY A 171 8.73 24.35 43.58
CA GLY A 171 9.84 24.84 42.74
C GLY A 171 10.93 25.62 43.48
N GLY A 172 12.14 25.59 42.91
CA GLY A 172 13.37 26.17 43.45
C GLY A 172 13.71 27.58 42.95
N SER A 173 15.02 27.91 42.98
CA SER A 173 15.53 29.29 42.77
C SER A 173 15.49 29.80 41.32
N GLY A 174 15.41 28.91 40.34
CA GLY A 174 15.41 29.19 38.91
C GLY A 174 16.75 29.59 38.29
N ASN A 175 17.85 29.55 39.03
CA ASN A 175 19.14 30.04 38.52
C ASN A 175 19.75 29.12 37.45
N ASN A 176 19.68 27.80 37.62
CA ASN A 176 20.17 26.85 36.62
C ASN A 176 19.13 26.67 35.50
N PHE A 177 17.84 26.64 35.84
CA PHE A 177 16.74 26.65 34.86
C PHE A 177 16.86 27.84 33.89
N ARG A 178 17.09 29.07 34.37
CA ARG A 178 17.28 30.26 33.52
C ARG A 178 18.60 30.27 32.74
N ALA A 179 19.60 29.51 33.20
CA ALA A 179 20.88 29.35 32.51
C ALA A 179 20.85 28.29 31.38
N GLN A 180 19.74 27.55 31.22
CA GLN A 180 19.56 26.68 30.06
C GLN A 180 19.52 27.48 28.74
N PRO A 181 19.87 26.85 27.60
CA PRO A 181 19.65 27.45 26.28
C PRO A 181 18.18 27.82 26.05
N ASP A 182 17.99 28.86 25.25
CA ASP A 182 16.68 29.17 24.68
C ASP A 182 16.33 28.19 23.55
N ILE A 183 15.03 28.05 23.27
CA ILE A 183 14.50 27.19 22.21
C ILE A 183 15.05 27.60 20.83
N PHE A 184 15.49 26.59 20.06
CA PHE A 184 16.04 26.80 18.74
C PHE A 184 14.96 27.26 17.75
N ARG A 185 15.31 28.22 16.88
CA ARG A 185 14.40 28.84 15.91
C ARG A 185 15.06 28.89 14.54
N ALA A 186 14.36 28.34 13.56
CA ALA A 186 14.68 28.44 12.14
C ALA A 186 13.37 28.54 11.34
N ASN A 187 13.45 28.94 10.07
CA ASN A 187 12.31 29.02 9.15
C ASN A 187 11.21 30.04 9.56
N VAL A 188 11.44 30.86 10.60
CA VAL A 188 10.47 31.83 11.18
C VAL A 188 10.94 33.28 11.00
N GLY A 189 11.30 33.66 9.77
CA GLY A 189 11.75 35.00 9.40
C GLY A 189 13.12 35.44 9.95
N ASN A 190 13.76 34.62 10.81
CA ASN A 190 14.92 34.99 11.61
C ASN A 190 16.31 34.76 10.94
N GLY A 191 16.37 34.65 9.61
CA GLY A 191 17.60 34.40 8.85
C GLY A 191 18.12 32.95 8.88
N CYS A 192 17.90 32.22 9.98
CA CYS A 192 18.26 30.80 10.13
C CYS A 192 17.26 29.86 9.42
N ARG A 193 17.77 28.77 8.81
CA ARG A 193 17.00 27.80 8.02
C ARG A 193 17.45 26.36 8.25
N THR A 194 16.53 25.40 8.21
CA THR A 194 16.86 23.97 8.16
C THR A 194 17.17 23.51 6.72
N VAL A 195 17.93 22.41 6.58
CA VAL A 195 18.29 21.81 5.28
C VAL A 195 17.16 20.89 4.79
N ASP A 196 17.01 20.73 3.47
CA ASP A 196 15.98 19.86 2.88
C ASP A 196 16.27 18.36 3.06
N ASN A 197 15.22 17.60 3.40
CA ASN A 197 15.24 16.13 3.55
C ASN A 197 16.31 15.62 4.54
N ALA A 198 16.55 16.39 5.60
CA ALA A 198 17.48 16.06 6.66
C ALA A 198 16.95 16.51 8.02
N ASP A 199 17.34 15.80 9.07
CA ASP A 199 17.12 16.25 10.45
C ASP A 199 18.05 17.44 10.76
N VAL A 200 17.64 18.36 11.64
CA VAL A 200 18.49 19.49 12.03
C VAL A 200 19.32 19.16 13.28
N MET A 201 20.64 19.21 13.16
CA MET A 201 21.55 19.23 14.31
C MET A 201 21.36 20.56 15.05
N ILE A 202 20.51 20.53 16.08
CA ILE A 202 20.22 21.70 16.93
C ILE A 202 21.53 22.19 17.57
N PRO A 203 21.98 23.45 17.32
CA PRO A 203 23.30 23.90 17.76
C PRO A 203 23.48 23.95 19.28
N ASN A 204 22.44 24.35 20.01
CA ASN A 204 22.42 24.48 21.47
C ASN A 204 21.29 23.60 22.07
N PRO A 205 21.43 22.26 22.07
CA PRO A 205 20.34 21.34 22.39
C PRO A 205 20.04 21.15 23.90
N GLY A 206 20.70 21.92 24.77
CA GLY A 206 20.63 21.74 26.22
C GLY A 206 21.43 20.52 26.72
N PRO A 207 21.36 20.20 28.02
CA PRO A 207 22.07 19.07 28.62
C PRO A 207 21.41 17.71 28.33
N ASN A 208 20.08 17.70 28.16
CA ASN A 208 19.30 16.49 27.98
C ASN A 208 19.03 16.25 26.49
N VAL A 209 19.96 15.57 25.80
CA VAL A 209 19.89 15.33 24.35
C VAL A 209 19.63 13.86 24.03
N GLU A 210 18.92 13.59 22.95
CA GLU A 210 18.79 12.29 22.30
C GLU A 210 19.26 12.39 20.84
N LEU A 211 19.96 11.37 20.35
CA LEU A 211 20.32 11.23 18.95
C LEU A 211 19.58 10.00 18.40
N ALA A 212 18.39 10.22 17.84
CA ALA A 212 17.53 9.15 17.33
C ALA A 212 17.56 9.04 15.78
N GLY A 213 17.96 10.10 15.08
CA GLY A 213 18.32 10.04 13.65
C GLY A 213 19.82 9.89 13.41
N SER A 214 20.21 9.53 12.19
CA SER A 214 21.61 9.35 11.77
C SER A 214 22.06 10.24 10.60
N ASN A 215 21.12 10.97 9.99
CA ASN A 215 21.30 11.86 8.84
C ASN A 215 21.16 13.35 9.21
N ALA A 216 21.31 13.69 10.49
CA ALA A 216 21.14 15.05 10.97
C ALA A 216 22.31 15.96 10.54
N VAL A 217 22.00 17.18 10.10
CA VAL A 217 22.97 18.16 9.57
C VAL A 217 22.81 19.54 10.23
N PRO A 218 23.88 20.34 10.34
CA PRO A 218 23.78 21.71 10.85
C PRO A 218 22.80 22.59 10.05
N PRO A 219 22.10 23.54 10.68
CA PRO A 219 21.26 24.51 9.99
C PRO A 219 22.11 25.54 9.23
N THR A 220 21.47 26.34 8.37
CA THR A 220 22.12 27.25 7.42
C THR A 220 21.55 28.66 7.49
N GLY A 221 22.36 29.66 7.09
CA GLY A 221 22.01 31.08 7.26
C GLY A 221 22.42 31.61 8.63
N ASP A 222 21.73 32.64 9.11
CA ASP A 222 22.09 33.40 10.32
C ASP A 222 21.64 32.66 11.61
N CYS A 223 22.22 31.48 11.83
CA CYS A 223 21.87 30.59 12.94
C CYS A 223 22.73 30.80 14.19
N GLU A 224 22.15 30.50 15.35
CA GLU A 224 22.87 30.47 16.63
C GLU A 224 24.01 29.44 16.59
N SER A 225 25.21 29.84 17.00
CA SER A 225 26.37 28.94 17.10
C SER A 225 26.34 28.13 18.40
N GLY A 226 26.77 26.87 18.34
CA GLY A 226 26.76 25.98 19.50
C GLY A 226 27.48 24.64 19.26
N PRO A 227 27.77 23.86 20.32
CA PRO A 227 28.54 22.62 20.23
C PRO A 227 27.87 21.53 19.39
N GLY A 228 26.53 21.54 19.27
CA GLY A 228 25.78 20.62 18.42
C GLY A 228 26.02 20.79 16.91
N ALA A 229 26.61 21.91 16.49
CA ALA A 229 26.90 22.19 15.08
C ALA A 229 28.22 21.57 14.56
N GLN A 230 29.00 20.88 15.39
CA GLN A 230 30.31 20.33 15.00
C GLN A 230 30.19 18.93 14.37
N SER A 231 30.77 18.76 13.18
CA SER A 231 30.81 17.46 12.49
C SER A 231 31.80 16.47 13.15
N PRO A 232 31.54 15.15 13.09
CA PRO A 232 32.39 14.15 13.72
C PRO A 232 33.70 13.90 12.95
N GLY A 233 34.76 14.64 13.29
CA GLY A 233 36.15 14.28 13.01
C GLY A 233 36.99 15.33 12.29
N GLY A 234 37.84 16.05 13.04
CA GLY A 234 38.80 17.02 12.48
C GLY A 234 39.58 17.76 13.56
N SER A 235 40.51 17.08 14.24
CA SER A 235 41.25 17.66 15.37
C SER A 235 42.37 18.63 14.94
N ASP A 236 42.26 19.86 15.43
CA ASP A 236 43.32 20.82 15.75
C ASP A 236 44.25 21.37 14.65
N SER A 237 43.96 22.62 14.28
CA SER A 237 44.83 23.81 14.23
C SER A 237 46.36 23.65 14.06
N ASN A 238 47.04 24.47 13.25
CA ASN A 238 47.13 25.92 13.48
C ASN A 238 47.56 26.74 12.23
N SER A 239 47.43 28.05 12.37
CA SER A 239 47.67 29.17 11.45
C SER A 239 49.01 29.18 10.70
N GLY A 240 48.98 29.63 9.44
CA GLY A 240 50.17 30.00 8.66
C GLY A 240 49.81 30.85 7.44
N SER A 241 50.25 32.11 7.40
CA SER A 241 49.97 33.05 6.31
C SER A 241 50.88 32.82 5.09
N GLY A 242 50.32 32.92 3.88
CA GLY A 242 51.12 32.89 2.64
C GLY A 242 50.24 33.02 1.40
N SER A 243 50.66 33.85 0.46
CA SER A 243 49.95 34.12 -0.80
C SER A 243 50.62 33.45 -2.00
N ASP A 244 49.86 33.44 -3.10
CA ASP A 244 50.33 33.47 -4.50
C ASP A 244 50.44 32.14 -5.28
N SER A 245 50.54 32.34 -6.59
CA SER A 245 50.15 31.52 -7.73
C SER A 245 51.14 30.41 -8.09
N GLY A 246 50.68 29.33 -8.71
CA GLY A 246 51.57 28.37 -9.35
C GLY A 246 50.90 27.15 -10.00
N SER A 247 51.04 27.00 -11.31
CA SER A 247 50.69 25.76 -12.04
C SER A 247 51.84 24.75 -12.00
N GLY A 248 51.56 23.45 -12.03
CA GLY A 248 52.62 22.45 -12.22
C GLY A 248 52.14 20.99 -12.26
N CYS A 249 52.37 20.31 -13.39
CA CYS A 249 52.36 18.84 -13.45
C CYS A 249 53.74 18.30 -13.08
N GLY A 250 53.82 17.09 -12.50
CA GLY A 250 55.11 16.45 -12.23
C GLY A 250 54.99 15.01 -11.74
N SER A 251 55.27 14.05 -12.63
CA SER A 251 55.48 12.64 -12.28
C SER A 251 56.96 12.40 -11.92
N GLY A 252 57.22 11.47 -10.99
CA GLY A 252 58.58 11.10 -10.58
C GLY A 252 58.59 9.88 -9.66
N GLN A 253 59.59 9.00 -9.80
CA GLN A 253 59.61 7.69 -9.14
C GLN A 253 61.07 7.23 -8.87
N VAL A 254 61.23 6.27 -7.95
CA VAL A 254 62.38 5.36 -7.76
C VAL A 254 63.54 5.81 -6.82
N SER A 255 64.04 4.80 -6.07
CA SER A 255 65.33 4.67 -5.35
C SER A 255 65.45 5.08 -3.87
N GLY A 256 65.84 4.08 -3.04
CA GLY A 256 66.67 4.23 -1.84
C GLY A 256 68.11 3.76 -2.15
N PRO A 257 68.90 3.10 -1.25
CA PRO A 257 68.60 2.61 0.12
C PRO A 257 69.68 3.00 1.17
N LEU A 258 69.65 2.42 2.39
CA LEU A 258 70.85 2.07 3.21
C LEU A 258 70.50 1.17 4.44
N LYS A 259 71.48 0.79 5.29
CA LYS A 259 71.40 -0.34 6.27
C LYS A 259 72.04 -0.07 7.65
N LYS A 260 71.42 -0.60 8.73
CA LYS A 260 72.03 -1.20 9.97
C LYS A 260 72.92 -0.32 10.90
N ASN A 261 73.15 -0.60 12.19
CA ASN A 261 72.69 -1.62 13.18
C ASN A 261 71.99 -0.90 14.39
N MET A 262 72.05 -1.13 15.73
CA MET A 262 72.74 -2.01 16.74
C MET A 262 71.79 -2.34 17.93
N GLN A 263 72.31 -2.73 19.11
CA GLN A 263 71.61 -3.09 20.37
C GLN A 263 72.36 -2.51 21.60
N PRO A 264 71.90 -2.74 22.86
CA PRO A 264 72.48 -3.85 23.65
C PRO A 264 71.48 -4.65 24.53
N LEU A 265 72.02 -5.52 25.42
CA LEU A 265 71.36 -6.58 26.22
C LEU A 265 71.93 -6.56 27.68
N ARG A 266 71.50 -7.34 28.69
CA ARG A 266 70.58 -8.51 28.80
C ARG A 266 69.70 -8.37 30.08
N PRO A 267 69.58 -9.24 31.14
CA PRO A 267 70.01 -10.63 31.46
C PRO A 267 68.83 -11.63 31.50
N LEU A 268 68.93 -12.73 32.29
CA LEU A 268 67.93 -13.78 32.56
C LEU A 268 68.24 -14.45 33.94
N LEU A 269 67.22 -14.98 34.64
CA LEU A 269 67.33 -15.98 35.73
C LEU A 269 66.09 -16.93 35.72
N PRO A 270 66.08 -18.08 36.44
CA PRO A 270 65.44 -19.31 35.96
C PRO A 270 64.09 -19.70 36.62
N ALA A 271 63.56 -20.86 36.23
CA ALA A 271 62.24 -21.39 36.60
C ALA A 271 62.24 -22.30 37.84
N GLN A 272 61.07 -22.42 38.49
CA GLN A 272 60.73 -23.48 39.44
C GLN A 272 59.26 -23.95 39.31
N ASP A 273 59.09 -25.27 39.38
CA ASP A 273 58.08 -26.06 40.11
C ASP A 273 56.57 -25.74 40.07
N SER A 274 55.76 -26.81 40.09
CA SER A 274 54.29 -26.80 40.19
C SER A 274 53.81 -27.61 41.41
N PRO A 275 52.74 -27.19 42.08
CA PRO A 275 51.55 -28.05 42.23
C PRO A 275 50.22 -27.23 42.17
N ALA A 276 49.00 -27.78 42.06
CA ALA A 276 48.50 -29.16 41.90
C ALA A 276 47.24 -29.17 40.99
N GLU A 277 46.81 -30.35 40.54
CA GLU A 277 45.51 -30.60 39.90
C GLU A 277 44.51 -31.17 40.93
N PRO A 278 43.19 -31.13 40.67
CA PRO A 278 42.40 -32.34 40.91
C PRO A 278 41.46 -32.73 39.75
N ALA A 279 41.58 -34.00 39.34
CA ALA A 279 40.60 -34.86 38.64
C ALA A 279 39.71 -34.23 37.53
N LYS A 280 40.03 -34.41 36.25
CA LYS A 280 39.82 -35.62 35.42
C LYS A 280 38.36 -36.09 35.24
N LEU A 281 37.91 -36.10 33.99
CA LEU A 281 37.20 -37.24 33.39
C LEU A 281 37.83 -37.53 32.01
N GLU A 282 37.68 -38.75 31.49
CA GLU A 282 38.68 -39.32 30.56
C GLU A 282 38.34 -39.29 29.06
N ASN A 283 39.38 -38.98 28.29
CA ASN A 283 39.71 -39.47 26.94
C ASN A 283 38.59 -40.03 26.02
N LEU A 284 38.29 -39.26 24.98
CA LEU A 284 38.00 -39.83 23.65
C LEU A 284 39.09 -39.37 22.63
N PRO A 285 39.39 -40.18 21.60
CA PRO A 285 40.68 -40.09 20.91
C PRO A 285 40.87 -38.82 20.07
N ARG A 286 42.08 -38.24 20.16
CA ARG A 286 42.54 -37.14 19.28
C ARG A 286 42.57 -37.59 17.81
N LYS A 287 41.46 -37.40 17.10
CA LYS A 287 41.46 -37.39 15.63
C LYS A 287 42.46 -36.34 15.15
N ARG A 288 43.46 -36.74 14.35
CA ARG A 288 44.29 -35.80 13.60
C ARG A 288 43.35 -34.97 12.72
N SER A 289 43.29 -33.65 12.93
CA SER A 289 42.44 -32.79 12.10
C SER A 289 42.92 -32.85 10.65
N ARG A 290 41.98 -32.92 9.71
CA ARG A 290 42.28 -32.82 8.28
C ARG A 290 42.94 -31.45 8.01
N PRO A 291 43.90 -31.35 7.08
CA PRO A 291 44.45 -30.05 6.70
C PRO A 291 43.33 -29.16 6.14
N VAL A 292 43.14 -28.00 6.75
CA VAL A 292 42.07 -27.06 6.39
C VAL A 292 42.45 -26.37 5.06
N GLN A 293 41.69 -26.63 4.00
CA GLN A 293 41.96 -26.12 2.65
C GLN A 293 42.03 -24.58 2.57
N ALA A 294 41.26 -23.87 3.40
CA ALA A 294 41.32 -22.41 3.50
C ALA A 294 41.03 -21.94 4.93
N ALA A 295 42.02 -21.30 5.57
CA ALA A 295 41.81 -20.58 6.84
C ALA A 295 40.96 -19.31 6.62
N CYS A 296 40.15 -18.92 7.61
CA CYS A 296 39.38 -17.67 7.61
C CYS A 296 40.27 -16.43 7.68
N ASN A 297 39.75 -15.26 7.25
CA ASN A 297 40.48 -14.00 7.17
C ASN A 297 41.09 -13.59 8.53
N ALA A 298 40.32 -13.72 9.61
CA ALA A 298 40.77 -13.40 10.97
C ALA A 298 41.94 -14.29 11.44
N CYS A 299 41.90 -15.60 11.13
CA CYS A 299 43.02 -16.50 11.45
C CYS A 299 44.23 -16.28 10.55
N ARG A 300 44.05 -15.97 9.25
CA ARG A 300 45.15 -15.57 8.35
C ARG A 300 45.88 -14.33 8.88
N LYS A 301 45.13 -13.25 9.16
CA LYS A 301 45.67 -11.96 9.65
C LYS A 301 46.42 -12.11 10.99
N ARG A 302 46.00 -13.05 11.85
CA ARG A 302 46.61 -13.36 13.15
C ARG A 302 47.65 -14.50 13.12
N LYS A 303 47.88 -15.15 11.96
CA LYS A 303 48.72 -16.36 11.79
C LYS A 303 48.37 -17.51 12.74
N SER A 304 47.12 -17.58 13.22
CA SER A 304 46.64 -18.64 14.12
C SER A 304 46.15 -19.85 13.33
N LYS A 305 46.30 -21.06 13.88
CA LYS A 305 45.77 -22.30 13.28
C LYS A 305 44.24 -22.24 13.21
N CYS A 306 43.69 -21.94 12.04
CA CYS A 306 42.26 -22.04 11.80
C CYS A 306 41.84 -23.51 11.81
N THR A 307 40.72 -23.78 12.46
CA THR A 307 40.13 -25.11 12.64
C THR A 307 39.12 -25.47 11.55
N GLY A 308 38.68 -24.50 10.74
CA GLY A 308 37.98 -24.71 9.47
C GLY A 308 36.46 -24.85 9.54
N GLU A 309 35.85 -24.79 10.73
CA GLU A 309 34.39 -24.85 10.89
C GLU A 309 33.72 -23.58 10.35
N ARG A 310 32.47 -23.73 9.88
CA ARG A 310 31.60 -22.65 9.39
C ARG A 310 30.26 -22.68 10.15
N PRO A 311 29.58 -21.54 10.38
CA PRO A 311 29.96 -20.19 9.97
C PRO A 311 31.22 -19.66 10.68
N THR A 312 31.42 -20.04 11.96
CA THR A 312 32.51 -19.53 12.80
C THR A 312 33.44 -20.66 13.21
N CYS A 313 34.74 -20.53 12.92
CA CYS A 313 35.74 -21.50 13.39
C CYS A 313 35.95 -21.39 14.91
N SER A 314 36.21 -22.51 15.59
CA SER A 314 36.27 -22.56 17.06
C SER A 314 37.30 -21.59 17.68
N VAL A 315 38.39 -21.28 16.98
CA VAL A 315 39.38 -20.26 17.39
C VAL A 315 38.82 -18.83 17.35
N CYS A 316 37.95 -18.52 16.39
CA CYS A 316 37.26 -17.22 16.31
C CYS A 316 36.07 -17.14 17.27
N LEU A 317 35.38 -18.26 17.50
CA LEU A 317 34.27 -18.38 18.47
C LEU A 317 34.77 -18.09 19.90
N TYR A 318 35.81 -18.81 20.35
CA TYR A 318 36.42 -18.62 21.67
C TYR A 318 36.95 -17.19 21.87
N ARG A 319 37.41 -16.53 20.80
CA ARG A 319 37.95 -15.16 20.83
C ARG A 319 36.93 -14.07 20.49
N ARG A 320 35.64 -14.39 20.41
CA ARG A 320 34.52 -13.48 20.06
C ARG A 320 34.87 -12.51 18.91
N SER A 321 35.42 -13.03 17.82
CA SER A 321 35.89 -12.21 16.69
C SER A 321 35.32 -12.68 15.36
N SER A 322 34.85 -11.74 14.53
CA SER A 322 34.26 -12.00 13.21
C SER A 322 35.09 -13.00 12.39
N CYS A 323 34.41 -13.99 11.81
CA CYS A 323 35.03 -15.18 11.21
C CYS A 323 34.72 -15.30 9.71
N GLU A 324 35.11 -14.27 8.96
CA GLU A 324 34.88 -14.19 7.53
C GLU A 324 35.72 -15.22 6.73
N TYR A 325 35.09 -15.93 5.79
CA TYR A 325 35.76 -16.78 4.80
C TYR A 325 35.57 -16.24 3.38
N THR A 326 36.64 -15.72 2.79
CA THR A 326 36.73 -15.25 1.38
C THR A 326 36.59 -16.35 0.32
N THR A 327 36.23 -17.57 0.71
CA THR A 327 36.04 -18.72 -0.18
C THR A 327 34.61 -19.23 -0.06
N ARG A 328 33.85 -19.22 -1.16
CA ARG A 328 32.53 -19.84 -1.25
C ARG A 328 32.61 -21.35 -0.92
N PRO A 329 31.50 -22.01 -0.53
CA PRO A 329 31.43 -23.47 -0.53
C PRO A 329 31.88 -24.05 -1.89
N GLY A 330 32.49 -25.22 -1.87
CA GLY A 330 33.21 -25.75 -3.03
C GLY A 330 32.30 -26.01 -4.24
N ARG A 331 32.82 -25.75 -5.44
CA ARG A 331 32.37 -26.50 -6.63
C ARG A 331 32.62 -27.98 -6.35
N ALA A 332 31.62 -28.82 -6.53
CA ALA A 332 31.83 -30.26 -6.60
C ALA A 332 32.85 -30.56 -7.70
N THR A 333 33.77 -31.50 -7.46
CA THR A 333 34.69 -31.95 -8.50
C THR A 333 33.93 -32.62 -9.64
N ILE A 334 34.49 -32.64 -10.86
CA ILE A 334 33.79 -33.20 -12.02
C ILE A 334 33.38 -34.67 -11.82
N HIS A 335 34.17 -35.44 -11.05
CA HIS A 335 33.84 -36.82 -10.68
C HIS A 335 32.70 -36.91 -9.65
N GLU A 336 32.58 -35.96 -8.72
CA GLU A 336 31.43 -35.86 -7.81
C GLU A 336 30.15 -35.46 -8.57
N GLN A 337 30.27 -34.66 -9.64
CA GLN A 337 29.15 -34.31 -10.53
C GLN A 337 28.67 -35.53 -11.33
N VAL A 338 29.56 -36.28 -11.97
CA VAL A 338 29.23 -37.57 -12.63
C VAL A 338 28.58 -38.55 -11.63
N LEU A 339 29.07 -38.60 -10.39
CA LEU A 339 28.52 -39.45 -9.33
C LEU A 339 27.21 -38.93 -8.71
N ALA A 340 26.82 -37.69 -9.01
CA ALA A 340 25.48 -37.15 -8.73
C ALA A 340 24.52 -37.45 -9.89
N LEU A 341 24.96 -37.32 -11.15
CA LEU A 341 24.18 -37.73 -12.33
C LEU A 341 23.76 -39.21 -12.23
N LEU A 342 24.69 -40.11 -11.90
CA LEU A 342 24.41 -41.54 -11.67
C LEU A 342 23.43 -41.85 -10.52
N LYS A 343 23.12 -40.89 -9.64
CA LYS A 343 22.16 -41.05 -8.53
C LYS A 343 20.80 -40.43 -8.82
N ASN A 344 20.75 -39.43 -9.69
CA ASN A 344 19.60 -38.54 -9.87
C ASN A 344 18.93 -38.71 -11.23
N LEU A 345 19.61 -39.30 -12.22
CA LEU A 345 19.03 -39.62 -13.53
C LEU A 345 18.11 -40.85 -13.45
N PRO A 346 17.06 -40.94 -14.31
CA PRO A 346 16.31 -42.18 -14.55
C PRO A 346 17.24 -43.33 -14.95
N GLU A 347 16.88 -44.56 -14.59
CA GLU A 347 17.80 -45.70 -14.65
C GLU A 347 18.35 -45.98 -16.07
N GLU A 348 17.54 -45.81 -17.12
CA GLU A 348 17.97 -45.94 -18.52
C GLU A 348 19.03 -44.90 -18.92
N ALA A 349 18.90 -43.66 -18.46
CA ALA A 349 19.87 -42.60 -18.72
C ALA A 349 21.12 -42.73 -17.84
N ALA A 350 20.95 -43.19 -16.59
CA ALA A 350 22.07 -43.56 -15.72
C ALA A 350 22.88 -44.74 -16.29
N GLN A 351 22.24 -45.69 -16.97
CA GLN A 351 22.90 -46.78 -17.68
C GLN A 351 23.73 -46.28 -18.87
N ASP A 352 23.27 -45.32 -19.68
CA ASP A 352 24.09 -44.72 -20.74
C ASP A 352 25.32 -43.97 -20.17
N VAL A 353 25.12 -43.16 -19.12
CA VAL A 353 26.24 -42.53 -18.38
C VAL A 353 27.23 -43.57 -17.88
N PHE A 354 26.76 -44.69 -17.34
CA PHE A 354 27.61 -45.80 -16.89
C PHE A 354 28.36 -46.48 -18.05
N GLN A 355 27.72 -46.71 -19.21
CA GLN A 355 28.41 -47.26 -20.38
C GLN A 355 29.48 -46.31 -20.93
N ARG A 356 29.26 -45.00 -20.88
CA ARG A 356 30.26 -43.98 -21.29
C ARG A 356 31.45 -43.91 -20.35
N ILE A 357 31.25 -44.11 -19.05
CA ILE A 357 32.35 -44.31 -18.08
C ILE A 357 33.13 -45.59 -18.44
N ARG A 358 32.43 -46.68 -18.81
CA ARG A 358 33.06 -47.96 -19.19
C ARG A 358 33.80 -47.91 -20.54
N SER A 359 33.38 -47.08 -21.49
CA SER A 359 34.10 -46.87 -22.75
C SER A 359 35.28 -45.91 -22.64
N GLY A 360 35.51 -45.31 -21.45
CA GLY A 360 36.65 -44.44 -21.17
C GLY A 360 36.45 -42.98 -21.57
N ALA A 361 35.20 -42.53 -21.76
CA ALA A 361 34.93 -41.11 -21.96
C ALA A 361 35.29 -40.29 -20.70
N ASP A 362 35.77 -39.07 -20.90
CA ASP A 362 36.19 -38.22 -19.78
C ASP A 362 34.99 -37.63 -19.03
N ALA A 363 35.20 -37.34 -17.74
CA ALA A 363 34.14 -36.88 -16.85
C ALA A 363 33.53 -35.52 -17.26
N THR A 364 34.27 -34.66 -17.97
CA THR A 364 33.76 -33.37 -18.45
C THR A 364 32.86 -33.55 -19.66
N THR A 365 33.26 -34.36 -20.65
CA THR A 365 32.41 -34.72 -21.80
C THR A 365 31.12 -35.43 -21.35
N ILE A 366 31.19 -36.29 -20.33
CA ILE A 366 30.00 -36.97 -19.77
C ILE A 366 29.02 -35.95 -19.17
N VAL A 367 29.48 -35.03 -18.31
CA VAL A 367 28.62 -33.99 -17.72
C VAL A 367 28.05 -33.08 -18.81
N ASN A 368 28.90 -32.54 -19.68
CA ASN A 368 28.48 -31.64 -20.77
C ASN A 368 27.44 -32.29 -21.70
N HIS A 369 27.53 -33.59 -21.96
CA HIS A 369 26.56 -34.28 -22.81
C HIS A 369 25.20 -34.45 -22.15
N VAL A 370 25.16 -34.72 -20.83
CA VAL A 370 23.90 -34.80 -20.08
C VAL A 370 23.29 -33.41 -19.90
N GLU A 371 24.09 -32.39 -19.58
CA GLU A 371 23.61 -30.99 -19.49
C GLU A 371 23.08 -30.47 -20.83
N ALA A 372 23.73 -30.79 -21.95
CA ALA A 372 23.24 -30.46 -23.29
C ALA A 372 21.96 -31.25 -23.66
N GLY A 373 21.84 -32.51 -23.23
CA GLY A 373 20.64 -33.32 -23.40
C GLY A 373 19.45 -32.78 -22.61
N ASP A 374 19.67 -32.41 -21.35
CA ASP A 374 18.68 -31.79 -20.47
C ASP A 374 18.26 -30.41 -20.98
N LEU A 375 19.19 -29.56 -21.44
CA LEU A 375 18.87 -28.30 -22.13
C LEU A 375 17.99 -28.51 -23.36
N LEU A 376 18.31 -29.50 -24.22
CA LEU A 376 17.48 -29.82 -25.37
C LEU A 376 16.11 -30.39 -24.96
N LEU A 377 16.02 -31.13 -23.86
CA LEU A 377 14.75 -31.60 -23.31
C LEU A 377 13.90 -30.45 -22.76
N GLN A 378 14.51 -29.53 -22.00
CA GLN A 378 13.87 -28.32 -21.47
C GLN A 378 13.41 -27.36 -22.58
N MET A 379 14.13 -27.31 -23.71
CA MET A 379 13.71 -26.59 -24.92
C MET A 379 12.61 -27.32 -25.71
N ALA A 380 12.47 -28.64 -25.56
CA ALA A 380 11.44 -29.45 -26.20
C ALA A 380 10.16 -29.61 -25.34
N ILE A 381 10.27 -29.44 -24.02
CA ILE A 381 9.13 -29.39 -23.10
C ILE A 381 8.42 -28.05 -23.31
N THR A 382 7.33 -28.08 -24.08
CA THR A 382 6.35 -27.00 -24.12
C THR A 382 5.80 -26.79 -22.70
N PRO A 383 6.00 -25.61 -22.06
CA PRO A 383 5.50 -25.40 -20.70
C PRO A 383 3.97 -25.49 -20.65
N GLU A 384 3.44 -26.22 -19.66
CA GLU A 384 2.00 -26.19 -19.38
C GLU A 384 1.62 -24.77 -18.94
N THR A 385 0.88 -24.10 -19.84
CA THR A 385 0.50 -22.68 -19.70
C THR A 385 -0.92 -22.52 -19.17
N ARG A 386 -1.61 -23.64 -18.91
CA ARG A 386 -2.91 -23.72 -18.26
C ARG A 386 -2.73 -23.91 -16.75
N LEU A 387 -2.80 -22.82 -15.98
CA LEU A 387 -2.89 -22.94 -14.53
C LEU A 387 -4.20 -23.65 -14.15
N ARG A 388 -4.11 -24.50 -13.12
CA ARG A 388 -5.23 -25.27 -12.57
C ARG A 388 -5.49 -24.78 -11.15
N TYR A 389 -6.74 -24.45 -10.86
CA TYR A 389 -7.15 -23.89 -9.58
C TYR A 389 -8.23 -24.77 -8.99
N ASP A 390 -7.86 -25.62 -8.03
CA ASP A 390 -8.77 -26.49 -7.31
C ASP A 390 -9.33 -25.78 -6.06
N PHE A 391 -10.62 -25.94 -5.77
CA PHE A 391 -11.27 -25.25 -4.65
C PHE A 391 -10.62 -25.62 -3.30
N PRO A 392 -10.30 -24.64 -2.42
CA PRO A 392 -9.41 -24.83 -1.26
C PRO A 392 -10.03 -25.60 -0.06
N TYR A 393 -11.25 -26.14 -0.19
CA TYR A 393 -11.93 -26.85 0.92
C TYR A 393 -12.72 -28.06 0.46
N ARG A 394 -13.59 -27.90 -0.56
CA ARG A 394 -14.28 -28.99 -1.26
C ARG A 394 -14.01 -28.85 -2.74
N SER A 395 -13.34 -29.84 -3.35
CA SER A 395 -12.95 -29.87 -4.77
C SER A 395 -14.13 -29.85 -5.74
N GLU A 396 -15.33 -30.27 -5.30
CA GLU A 396 -16.54 -30.34 -6.11
C GLU A 396 -17.38 -29.06 -6.03
N MET A 397 -18.06 -28.71 -7.12
CA MET A 397 -19.09 -27.68 -7.14
C MET A 397 -20.35 -28.17 -6.38
N PRO A 398 -20.80 -27.52 -5.29
CA PRO A 398 -21.94 -28.03 -4.52
C PRO A 398 -23.25 -28.05 -5.32
N GLU A 399 -24.04 -29.13 -5.16
CA GLU A 399 -25.23 -29.43 -5.99
C GLU A 399 -26.28 -28.32 -6.04
N ILE A 400 -26.43 -27.55 -4.95
CA ILE A 400 -27.35 -26.42 -4.86
C ILE A 400 -27.11 -25.34 -5.94
N TYR A 401 -25.87 -25.21 -6.41
CA TYR A 401 -25.52 -24.30 -7.51
C TYR A 401 -25.74 -24.94 -8.88
N ILE A 402 -25.79 -26.27 -9.00
CA ILE A 402 -25.94 -26.98 -10.28
C ILE A 402 -27.34 -26.79 -10.87
N GLN A 403 -28.36 -26.72 -10.02
CA GLN A 403 -29.76 -26.70 -10.44
C GLN A 403 -30.18 -25.34 -11.03
N ASN A 404 -30.66 -25.38 -12.29
CA ASN A 404 -31.18 -24.24 -13.03
C ASN A 404 -30.22 -23.03 -13.03
N ASN A 405 -29.00 -23.24 -13.54
CA ASN A 405 -27.94 -22.23 -13.52
C ASN A 405 -27.32 -22.00 -14.90
N PRO A 406 -27.48 -20.81 -15.51
CA PRO A 406 -27.02 -20.56 -16.88
C PRO A 406 -25.49 -20.58 -17.01
N TYR A 407 -24.76 -20.25 -15.95
CA TYR A 407 -23.29 -20.20 -15.98
C TYR A 407 -22.63 -21.58 -15.96
N LEU A 408 -23.36 -22.65 -15.71
CA LEU A 408 -22.85 -24.03 -15.71
C LEU A 408 -23.07 -24.74 -17.06
N ASN A 409 -23.65 -24.03 -18.04
CA ASN A 409 -23.64 -24.37 -19.46
C ASN A 409 -22.65 -23.47 -20.25
N SER A 410 -21.69 -22.85 -19.56
CA SER A 410 -20.72 -21.92 -20.15
C SER A 410 -19.44 -22.61 -20.56
N PHE A 411 -18.75 -22.08 -21.58
CA PHE A 411 -17.45 -22.61 -22.02
C PHE A 411 -16.38 -22.51 -20.93
N ILE A 412 -16.49 -21.56 -19.99
CA ILE A 412 -15.57 -21.42 -18.86
C ILE A 412 -15.77 -22.53 -17.81
N TYR A 413 -16.99 -22.99 -17.56
CA TYR A 413 -17.26 -24.14 -16.69
C TYR A 413 -16.93 -25.47 -17.38
N GLU A 414 -17.24 -25.61 -18.67
CA GLU A 414 -16.87 -26.78 -19.46
C GLU A 414 -15.33 -26.94 -19.50
N ALA A 415 -14.60 -25.86 -19.79
CA ALA A 415 -13.14 -25.87 -19.84
C ALA A 415 -12.48 -26.18 -18.49
N ALA A 416 -13.08 -25.79 -17.36
CA ALA A 416 -12.62 -26.22 -16.03
C ALA A 416 -12.94 -27.70 -15.77
N SER A 417 -14.12 -28.17 -16.16
CA SER A 417 -14.59 -29.54 -15.94
C SER A 417 -13.77 -30.59 -16.70
N LEU A 418 -13.28 -30.26 -17.90
CA LEU A 418 -12.50 -31.16 -18.77
C LEU A 418 -11.20 -31.70 -18.15
N TYR A 419 -10.69 -31.11 -17.07
CA TYR A 419 -9.44 -31.52 -16.41
C TYR A 419 -9.64 -32.10 -15.00
N SER A 420 -10.88 -32.24 -14.52
CA SER A 420 -11.17 -32.83 -13.21
C SER A 420 -11.00 -34.35 -13.22
N ALA A 421 -10.32 -34.89 -12.20
CA ALA A 421 -9.94 -36.30 -12.11
C ALA A 421 -11.11 -37.29 -11.92
N HIS A 422 -12.37 -36.83 -11.88
CA HIS A 422 -13.58 -37.64 -11.72
C HIS A 422 -14.60 -37.46 -12.87
N GLY A 423 -14.16 -36.93 -14.01
CA GLY A 423 -15.03 -36.67 -15.17
C GLY A 423 -15.68 -37.91 -15.80
N GLN A 424 -16.89 -38.27 -15.36
CA GLN A 424 -17.80 -39.15 -16.10
C GLN A 424 -18.51 -38.46 -17.28
N GLY A 425 -18.34 -37.14 -17.44
CA GLY A 425 -18.86 -36.39 -18.57
C GLY A 425 -18.16 -36.78 -19.87
N ARG A 426 -18.94 -37.17 -20.89
CA ARG A 426 -18.42 -37.18 -22.27
C ARG A 426 -18.00 -35.76 -22.65
N PRO A 427 -16.84 -35.55 -23.28
CA PRO A 427 -16.51 -34.24 -23.83
C PRO A 427 -17.55 -33.84 -24.86
N SER A 428 -18.06 -32.60 -24.78
CA SER A 428 -18.89 -32.06 -25.84
C SER A 428 -18.04 -31.79 -27.07
N HIS A 429 -18.61 -31.96 -28.26
CA HIS A 429 -17.90 -31.60 -29.50
C HIS A 429 -17.68 -30.08 -29.63
N ALA A 430 -18.32 -29.25 -28.78
CA ALA A 430 -18.29 -27.79 -28.88
C ALA A 430 -16.86 -27.20 -28.76
N ILE A 431 -16.19 -27.30 -27.61
CA ILE A 431 -14.83 -26.74 -27.42
C ILE A 431 -13.81 -27.42 -28.35
N ALA A 432 -14.01 -28.70 -28.67
CA ALA A 432 -13.18 -29.43 -29.64
C ALA A 432 -13.37 -28.97 -31.10
N SER A 433 -14.45 -28.24 -31.42
CA SER A 433 -14.74 -27.68 -32.76
C SER A 433 -14.45 -26.18 -32.89
N GLY A 434 -14.20 -25.49 -31.78
CA GLY A 434 -13.74 -24.10 -31.78
C GLY A 434 -12.30 -23.97 -32.26
N SER A 435 -11.95 -22.79 -32.78
CA SER A 435 -10.57 -22.47 -33.17
C SER A 435 -9.63 -22.37 -31.95
N GLN A 436 -8.32 -22.46 -32.19
CA GLN A 436 -7.29 -22.33 -31.16
C GLN A 436 -7.31 -20.95 -30.45
N GLU A 437 -7.87 -19.94 -31.12
CA GLU A 437 -8.11 -18.59 -30.59
C GLU A 437 -9.07 -18.63 -29.40
N LEU A 438 -10.30 -19.15 -29.60
CA LEU A 438 -11.28 -19.33 -28.51
C LEU A 438 -10.72 -20.20 -27.39
N GLN A 439 -10.11 -21.34 -27.74
CA GLN A 439 -9.55 -22.26 -26.75
C GLN A 439 -8.52 -21.60 -25.82
N SER A 440 -7.81 -20.57 -26.26
CA SER A 440 -6.82 -19.88 -25.43
C SER A 440 -7.47 -19.11 -24.29
N VAL A 441 -8.51 -18.32 -24.57
CA VAL A 441 -9.22 -17.50 -23.56
C VAL A 441 -9.94 -18.38 -22.53
N TYR A 442 -10.50 -19.52 -22.96
CA TYR A 442 -11.16 -20.48 -22.06
C TYR A 442 -10.21 -21.53 -21.42
N THR A 443 -8.95 -21.68 -21.84
CA THR A 443 -8.00 -22.60 -21.18
C THR A 443 -6.81 -21.97 -20.44
N ARG A 444 -6.42 -20.70 -20.68
CA ARG A 444 -5.36 -20.01 -19.90
C ARG A 444 -5.88 -18.82 -19.05
N PRO A 445 -5.37 -18.58 -17.82
CA PRO A 445 -5.80 -17.47 -16.99
C PRO A 445 -5.42 -16.11 -17.59
N PHE A 446 -6.30 -15.12 -17.46
CA PHE A 446 -6.12 -13.75 -17.98
C PHE A 446 -4.79 -13.10 -17.56
N HIS A 447 -4.30 -13.33 -16.34
CA HIS A 447 -3.06 -12.73 -15.86
C HIS A 447 -1.79 -13.32 -16.50
N ALA A 448 -1.88 -14.46 -17.21
CA ALA A 448 -0.78 -15.02 -17.98
C ALA A 448 -0.62 -14.38 -19.37
N ALA A 449 -1.63 -13.64 -19.85
CA ALA A 449 -1.54 -12.88 -21.09
C ALA A 449 -0.67 -11.61 -20.91
N GLN A 450 -0.14 -11.11 -22.03
CA GLN A 450 0.53 -9.81 -22.13
C GLN A 450 -0.32 -8.86 -22.98
N VAL A 451 -0.26 -7.55 -22.70
CA VAL A 451 -0.94 -6.53 -23.51
C VAL A 451 -0.02 -6.09 -24.64
N VAL A 452 -0.51 -6.24 -25.87
CA VAL A 452 0.20 -5.81 -27.09
C VAL A 452 -0.33 -4.45 -27.51
N GLU A 453 0.47 -3.42 -27.27
CA GLU A 453 0.17 -2.02 -27.59
C GLU A 453 1.42 -1.37 -28.17
N PRO A 454 1.56 -1.28 -29.51
CA PRO A 454 2.79 -0.87 -30.17
C PRO A 454 3.30 0.50 -29.73
N ARG A 455 2.39 1.47 -29.52
CA ARG A 455 2.72 2.87 -29.15
C ARG A 455 3.45 3.00 -27.82
N LEU A 456 3.32 2.02 -26.91
CA LEU A 456 4.11 2.02 -25.68
C LEU A 456 5.60 1.88 -25.99
N SER A 457 6.00 1.11 -27.00
CA SER A 457 7.42 0.88 -27.35
C SER A 457 8.17 2.18 -27.66
N ASP A 458 7.48 3.10 -28.35
CA ASP A 458 8.01 4.42 -28.74
C ASP A 458 7.85 5.48 -27.62
N ALA A 459 7.16 5.16 -26.52
CA ALA A 459 6.79 6.12 -25.49
C ALA A 459 7.97 6.48 -24.56
N LYS A 460 8.34 7.77 -24.57
CA LYS A 460 9.26 8.41 -23.62
C LYS A 460 8.51 8.90 -22.39
N VAL A 461 8.15 7.95 -21.51
CA VAL A 461 7.38 8.21 -20.29
C VAL A 461 8.16 9.08 -19.30
N SER A 462 9.50 8.94 -19.26
CA SER A 462 10.45 9.79 -18.52
C SER A 462 10.28 11.30 -18.78
N TRP A 463 9.77 11.72 -19.95
CA TRP A 463 9.52 13.14 -20.24
C TRP A 463 8.39 13.74 -19.38
N TRP A 464 7.54 12.88 -18.82
CA TRP A 464 6.32 13.26 -18.09
C TRP A 464 6.46 13.19 -16.57
N THR A 465 7.59 12.71 -16.02
CA THR A 465 7.78 12.50 -14.58
C THR A 465 9.23 12.74 -14.12
N ASN A 466 9.39 13.27 -12.91
CA ASN A 466 10.69 13.45 -12.25
C ASN A 466 11.07 12.27 -11.33
N VAL A 467 10.25 11.20 -11.29
CA VAL A 467 10.37 10.11 -10.30
C VAL A 467 11.29 8.98 -10.78
N CYS A 468 11.26 8.67 -12.07
CA CYS A 468 11.96 7.55 -12.69
C CYS A 468 12.35 7.89 -14.14
N ASP A 469 13.53 7.46 -14.56
CA ASP A 469 14.10 7.63 -15.90
C ASP A 469 14.06 6.34 -16.74
N ASP A 470 13.74 5.20 -16.14
CA ASP A 470 13.56 3.91 -16.84
C ASP A 470 12.22 3.88 -17.59
N ASP A 471 12.23 4.34 -18.85
CA ASP A 471 11.12 4.20 -19.77
C ASP A 471 10.64 2.75 -19.92
N SER A 472 11.54 1.75 -19.89
CA SER A 472 11.17 0.35 -20.15
C SER A 472 10.31 -0.20 -19.01
N LEU A 473 10.73 0.06 -17.77
CA LEU A 473 9.92 -0.22 -16.58
C LEU A 473 8.59 0.52 -16.61
N MET A 474 8.58 1.82 -16.95
CA MET A 474 7.34 2.59 -16.99
C MET A 474 6.37 2.15 -18.10
N GLN A 475 6.87 1.70 -19.25
CA GLN A 475 6.05 1.06 -20.28
C GLN A 475 5.45 -0.26 -19.78
N ASP A 476 6.23 -1.08 -19.06
CA ASP A 476 5.77 -2.34 -18.48
C ASP A 476 4.74 -2.16 -17.37
N LEU A 477 4.88 -1.10 -16.56
CA LEU A 477 3.84 -0.65 -15.62
C LEU A 477 2.53 -0.34 -16.38
N LEU A 478 2.60 0.44 -17.46
CA LEU A 478 1.41 0.74 -18.29
C LEU A 478 0.81 -0.51 -18.93
N ARG A 479 1.62 -1.46 -19.43
CA ARG A 479 1.14 -2.78 -19.92
C ARG A 479 0.40 -3.56 -18.81
N ALA A 480 0.93 -3.56 -17.58
CA ALA A 480 0.30 -4.22 -16.44
C ALA A 480 -1.03 -3.55 -16.02
N LEU A 481 -1.09 -2.22 -16.00
CA LEU A 481 -2.32 -1.47 -15.72
C LEU A 481 -3.40 -1.72 -16.78
N PHE A 482 -3.03 -1.68 -18.07
CA PHE A 482 -3.96 -1.96 -19.17
C PHE A 482 -4.48 -3.40 -19.13
N ARG A 483 -3.73 -4.35 -18.56
CA ARG A 483 -4.22 -5.71 -18.32
C ARG A 483 -5.14 -5.77 -17.10
N CYS A 484 -4.66 -5.45 -15.90
CA CYS A 484 -5.43 -5.69 -14.68
C CYS A 484 -6.66 -4.76 -14.57
N GLU A 485 -6.40 -3.45 -14.50
CA GLU A 485 -7.28 -2.53 -13.77
C GLU A 485 -7.90 -1.41 -14.63
N TYR A 486 -7.27 -1.07 -15.76
CA TYR A 486 -7.79 -0.03 -16.68
C TYR A 486 -9.24 -0.31 -17.09
N GLN A 487 -9.60 -1.58 -17.30
CA GLN A 487 -10.94 -1.99 -17.70
C GLN A 487 -12.04 -1.59 -16.69
N PHE A 488 -11.70 -1.32 -15.43
CA PHE A 488 -12.68 -1.00 -14.37
C PHE A 488 -12.86 0.49 -14.16
N SER A 489 -11.75 1.23 -14.03
CA SER A 489 -11.75 2.69 -13.87
C SER A 489 -12.04 3.40 -15.20
N ALA A 490 -11.47 2.93 -16.30
CA ALA A 490 -11.62 3.44 -17.66
C ALA A 490 -11.53 4.98 -17.76
N ALA A 491 -10.70 5.60 -16.91
CA ALA A 491 -10.77 7.03 -16.62
C ALA A 491 -10.51 7.91 -17.86
N PHE A 492 -9.61 7.46 -18.73
CA PHE A 492 -9.21 8.12 -19.98
C PHE A 492 -9.34 7.13 -21.16
N GLN A 493 -9.51 7.65 -22.37
CA GLN A 493 -9.50 6.82 -23.59
C GLN A 493 -8.05 6.45 -23.92
N LYS A 494 -7.73 5.14 -23.95
CA LYS A 494 -6.37 4.61 -24.05
C LYS A 494 -5.57 5.21 -25.21
N ASP A 495 -6.18 5.25 -26.39
CA ASP A 495 -5.50 5.60 -27.64
C ASP A 495 -5.11 7.07 -27.66
N LEU A 496 -6.05 7.95 -27.31
CA LEU A 496 -5.82 9.39 -27.21
C LEU A 496 -4.77 9.72 -26.15
N PHE A 497 -4.77 9.01 -25.01
CA PHE A 497 -3.73 9.15 -23.99
C PHE A 497 -2.35 8.75 -24.53
N LEU A 498 -2.24 7.60 -25.21
CA LEU A 498 -0.97 7.10 -25.74
C LEU A 498 -0.44 7.92 -26.93
N GLU A 499 -1.34 8.39 -27.80
CA GLU A 499 -1.01 9.30 -28.91
C GLU A 499 -0.42 10.62 -28.39
N ASP A 500 -1.03 11.21 -27.35
CA ASP A 500 -0.51 12.43 -26.72
C ASP A 500 0.75 12.17 -25.87
N LEU A 501 0.85 11.02 -25.19
CA LEU A 501 2.02 10.59 -24.42
C LEU A 501 3.28 10.50 -25.30
N VAL A 502 3.15 9.87 -26.48
CA VAL A 502 4.23 9.75 -27.48
C VAL A 502 4.50 11.08 -28.17
N ALA A 503 3.45 11.82 -28.55
CA ALA A 503 3.58 13.10 -29.27
C ALA A 503 3.90 14.33 -28.38
N GLN A 504 4.10 14.14 -27.08
CA GLN A 504 4.37 15.20 -26.08
C GLN A 504 3.28 16.31 -26.05
N LYS A 505 2.02 15.92 -26.30
CA LYS A 505 0.85 16.82 -26.35
C LYS A 505 0.04 16.78 -25.06
N GLN A 506 -0.61 17.89 -24.74
CA GLN A 506 -1.32 18.09 -23.47
C GLN A 506 -2.86 18.17 -23.59
N ASP A 507 -3.46 17.61 -24.65
CA ASP A 507 -4.92 17.58 -24.81
C ASP A 507 -5.54 16.40 -24.05
N PHE A 508 -4.87 15.24 -24.06
CA PHE A 508 -5.30 14.00 -23.40
C PHE A 508 -4.20 13.30 -22.57
N CYS A 509 -2.97 13.82 -22.56
CA CYS A 509 -1.92 13.43 -21.62
C CYS A 509 -1.50 14.62 -20.73
N SER A 510 -1.04 14.37 -19.51
CA SER A 510 -0.36 15.38 -18.68
C SER A 510 0.53 14.70 -17.64
N SER A 511 1.56 15.39 -17.13
CA SER A 511 2.41 14.86 -16.05
C SER A 511 1.58 14.44 -14.82
N LEU A 512 0.54 15.21 -14.49
CA LEU A 512 -0.40 14.87 -13.41
C LEU A 512 -1.09 13.53 -13.66
N LEU A 513 -1.64 13.33 -14.87
CA LEU A 513 -2.32 12.10 -15.25
C LEU A 513 -1.34 10.91 -15.32
N VAL A 514 -0.14 11.10 -15.89
CA VAL A 514 0.88 10.06 -15.99
C VAL A 514 1.36 9.60 -14.62
N ASN A 515 1.65 10.52 -13.68
CA ASN A 515 2.14 10.13 -12.35
C ASN A 515 1.08 9.35 -11.55
N ILE A 516 -0.20 9.76 -11.53
CA ILE A 516 -1.24 8.96 -10.83
C ILE A 516 -1.53 7.63 -11.53
N THR A 517 -1.40 7.58 -12.87
CA THR A 517 -1.51 6.35 -13.65
C THR A 517 -0.37 5.37 -13.33
N LEU A 518 0.87 5.86 -13.22
CA LEU A 518 2.04 5.04 -12.85
C LEU A 518 1.99 4.58 -11.39
N ALA A 519 1.50 5.42 -10.46
CA ALA A 519 1.30 5.03 -9.07
C ALA A 519 0.35 3.82 -8.95
N TYR A 520 -0.80 3.87 -9.62
CA TYR A 520 -1.77 2.78 -9.68
C TYR A 520 -1.21 1.55 -10.43
N ALA A 521 -0.43 1.77 -11.49
CA ALA A 521 0.24 0.71 -12.22
C ALA A 521 1.25 -0.09 -11.38
N CYS A 522 1.93 0.54 -10.41
CA CYS A 522 2.81 -0.18 -9.47
C CYS A 522 2.06 -1.24 -8.65
N VAL A 523 0.78 -1.02 -8.33
CA VAL A 523 -0.08 -1.98 -7.62
C VAL A 523 -0.41 -3.20 -8.50
N CYS A 524 -0.38 -3.03 -9.83
CA CYS A 524 -0.64 -4.08 -10.81
C CYS A 524 0.58 -4.95 -11.14
N TYR A 525 1.80 -4.53 -10.79
CA TYR A 525 3.05 -5.10 -11.29
C TYR A 525 3.55 -6.28 -10.43
N PRO A 526 3.55 -7.54 -10.93
CA PRO A 526 3.80 -8.71 -10.08
C PRO A 526 5.22 -8.77 -9.48
N GLN A 527 6.19 -8.09 -10.09
CA GLN A 527 7.60 -8.11 -9.68
C GLN A 527 7.89 -7.24 -8.44
N PHE A 528 7.00 -6.29 -8.10
CA PHE A 528 7.15 -5.47 -6.89
C PHE A 528 6.57 -6.21 -5.68
N SER A 529 7.44 -6.64 -4.76
CA SER A 529 7.06 -7.35 -3.53
C SER A 529 6.39 -6.45 -2.48
N ASN A 530 6.73 -5.17 -2.48
CA ASN A 530 6.27 -4.13 -1.54
C ASN A 530 5.06 -3.33 -2.05
N ARG A 531 4.35 -3.83 -3.06
CA ARG A 531 3.23 -3.10 -3.71
C ARG A 531 2.02 -2.79 -2.82
N VAL A 532 1.89 -3.48 -1.68
CA VAL A 532 0.90 -3.19 -0.63
C VAL A 532 1.25 -1.96 0.21
N GLU A 533 2.54 -1.62 0.32
CA GLU A 533 3.09 -0.61 1.23
C GLU A 533 2.93 0.81 0.69
N TYR A 534 1.70 1.27 0.48
CA TYR A 534 1.40 2.59 -0.09
C TYR A 534 1.98 3.77 0.72
N TRP A 535 2.38 3.53 1.96
CA TRP A 535 2.98 4.48 2.90
C TRP A 535 4.51 4.49 2.88
N ASN A 536 5.18 3.48 2.30
CA ASN A 536 6.63 3.37 2.30
C ASN A 536 7.25 4.30 1.23
N PRO A 537 8.00 5.35 1.63
CA PRO A 537 8.50 6.37 0.70
C PRO A 537 9.57 5.87 -0.27
N ASN A 538 10.14 4.68 -0.02
CA ASN A 538 11.10 4.04 -0.91
C ASN A 538 10.44 3.33 -2.10
N THR A 539 9.11 3.15 -2.08
CA THR A 539 8.38 2.52 -3.19
C THR A 539 8.19 3.49 -4.36
N LEU A 540 8.23 2.97 -5.60
CA LEU A 540 7.86 3.77 -6.77
C LEU A 540 6.38 4.19 -6.71
N GLY A 541 5.49 3.35 -6.18
CA GLY A 541 4.07 3.68 -5.98
C GLY A 541 3.86 4.94 -5.12
N TYR A 542 4.53 5.03 -3.96
CA TYR A 542 4.52 6.23 -3.13
C TYR A 542 5.11 7.44 -3.88
N ARG A 543 6.28 7.29 -4.52
CA ARG A 543 6.98 8.43 -5.15
C ARG A 543 6.19 9.00 -6.33
N PHE A 544 5.56 8.14 -7.15
CA PHE A 544 4.63 8.57 -8.20
C PHE A 544 3.36 9.23 -7.62
N LEU A 545 2.80 8.70 -6.52
CA LEU A 545 1.65 9.33 -5.84
C LEU A 545 2.00 10.72 -5.27
N ALA A 546 3.19 10.88 -4.68
CA ALA A 546 3.66 12.14 -4.10
C ALA A 546 3.85 13.21 -5.18
N GLU A 547 4.50 12.88 -6.30
CA GLU A 547 4.63 13.80 -7.45
C GLU A 547 3.26 14.12 -8.06
N ALA A 548 2.35 13.14 -8.16
CA ALA A 548 0.98 13.40 -8.59
C ALA A 548 0.25 14.38 -7.66
N LYS A 549 0.38 14.25 -6.33
CA LYS A 549 -0.25 15.15 -5.34
C LYS A 549 0.29 16.58 -5.48
N ARG A 550 1.61 16.75 -5.57
CA ARG A 550 2.25 18.05 -5.82
C ARG A 550 1.80 18.67 -7.15
N LEU A 551 1.66 17.87 -8.20
CA LEU A 551 1.14 18.34 -9.50
C LEU A 551 -0.35 18.67 -9.45
N TRP A 552 -1.14 17.99 -8.63
CA TRP A 552 -2.56 18.29 -8.42
C TRP A 552 -2.74 19.66 -7.75
N GLU A 553 -2.00 19.94 -6.68
CA GLU A 553 -2.05 21.22 -5.96
C GLU A 553 -1.78 22.42 -6.89
N LEU A 554 -0.85 22.25 -7.84
CA LEU A 554 -0.52 23.28 -8.84
C LEU A 554 -1.56 23.42 -9.97
N GLN A 555 -2.36 22.38 -10.25
CA GLN A 555 -3.22 22.32 -11.46
C GLN A 555 -4.73 22.25 -11.16
N ALA A 556 -5.14 22.00 -9.91
CA ALA A 556 -6.54 21.78 -9.55
C ALA A 556 -7.44 23.01 -9.75
N SER A 557 -6.90 24.22 -9.87
CA SER A 557 -7.65 25.43 -10.21
C SER A 557 -8.16 25.41 -11.66
N GLU A 558 -7.42 24.77 -12.58
CA GLU A 558 -7.70 24.76 -14.02
C GLU A 558 -8.62 23.61 -14.45
N PRO A 559 -9.77 23.89 -15.10
CA PRO A 559 -10.61 22.86 -15.69
C PRO A 559 -9.96 22.27 -16.95
N ARG A 560 -9.21 21.18 -16.80
CA ARG A 560 -8.68 20.35 -17.91
C ARG A 560 -9.26 18.94 -17.86
N VAL A 561 -9.42 18.31 -19.02
CA VAL A 561 -9.86 16.91 -19.15
C VAL A 561 -8.93 15.97 -18.37
N THR A 562 -7.61 16.12 -18.53
CA THR A 562 -6.61 15.33 -17.82
C THR A 562 -6.67 15.47 -16.29
N THR A 563 -7.03 16.64 -15.77
CA THR A 563 -7.22 16.88 -14.32
C THR A 563 -8.46 16.14 -13.81
N ILE A 564 -9.54 16.12 -14.59
CA ILE A 564 -10.77 15.36 -14.25
C ILE A 564 -10.48 13.85 -14.25
N GLN A 565 -9.76 13.36 -15.25
CA GLN A 565 -9.33 11.96 -15.37
C GLN A 565 -8.40 11.55 -14.21
N ALA A 566 -7.46 12.42 -13.82
CA ALA A 566 -6.61 12.21 -12.65
C ALA A 566 -7.43 12.16 -11.35
N GLY A 567 -8.50 12.97 -11.23
CA GLY A 567 -9.40 12.96 -10.06
C GLY A 567 -10.13 11.63 -9.86
N ILE A 568 -10.49 10.94 -10.95
CA ILE A 568 -10.99 9.56 -10.91
C ILE A 568 -9.89 8.64 -10.36
N LEU A 569 -8.69 8.66 -10.94
CA LEU A 569 -7.61 7.75 -10.55
C LEU A 569 -7.10 7.99 -9.12
N PHE A 570 -7.12 9.22 -8.61
CA PHE A 570 -6.85 9.51 -7.20
C PHE A 570 -7.88 8.88 -6.26
N SER A 571 -9.16 8.89 -6.64
CA SER A 571 -10.20 8.20 -5.87
C SER A 571 -9.96 6.70 -5.87
N VAL A 572 -9.70 6.10 -7.05
CA VAL A 572 -9.38 4.67 -7.16
C VAL A 572 -8.15 4.29 -6.31
N PHE A 573 -7.08 5.08 -6.36
CA PHE A 573 -5.85 4.81 -5.64
C PHE A 573 -6.02 4.91 -4.11
N HIS A 574 -6.72 5.92 -3.60
CA HIS A 574 -6.94 5.99 -2.15
C HIS A 574 -7.94 4.92 -1.67
N ASN A 575 -8.90 4.50 -2.50
CA ASN A 575 -9.79 3.38 -2.18
C ASN A 575 -9.02 2.07 -2.01
N LEU A 576 -8.08 1.72 -2.91
CA LEU A 576 -7.28 0.48 -2.77
C LEU A 576 -6.33 0.48 -1.55
N CYS A 577 -6.02 1.66 -1.00
CA CYS A 577 -5.29 1.86 0.25
C CYS A 577 -6.16 1.75 1.52
N GLY A 578 -7.49 1.67 1.40
CA GLY A 578 -8.40 1.79 2.56
C GLY A 578 -8.49 3.21 3.12
N LEU A 579 -8.28 4.23 2.27
CA LEU A 579 -8.22 5.65 2.63
C LEU A 579 -9.22 6.49 1.81
N ASP A 580 -10.43 5.98 1.54
CA ASP A 580 -11.37 6.67 0.64
C ASP A 580 -11.71 8.10 1.10
N GLU A 581 -11.69 8.40 2.41
CA GLU A 581 -11.83 9.76 2.94
C GLU A 581 -10.88 10.76 2.29
N ILE A 582 -9.66 10.32 2.00
CA ILE A 582 -8.60 11.12 1.36
C ILE A 582 -8.80 11.14 -0.16
N GLY A 583 -9.47 10.13 -0.73
CA GLY A 583 -9.85 10.06 -2.14
C GLY A 583 -11.10 10.88 -2.53
N GLN A 584 -12.12 10.96 -1.67
CA GLN A 584 -13.39 11.65 -1.95
C GLN A 584 -13.19 13.12 -2.41
N PRO A 585 -12.29 13.94 -1.82
CA PRO A 585 -12.07 15.31 -2.26
C PRO A 585 -11.61 15.42 -3.72
N TYR A 586 -10.71 14.54 -4.19
CA TYR A 586 -10.23 14.53 -5.57
C TYR A 586 -11.37 14.21 -6.55
N ARG A 587 -12.22 13.25 -6.21
CA ARG A 587 -13.42 12.88 -6.97
C ARG A 587 -14.41 14.05 -7.06
N ILE A 588 -14.83 14.58 -5.91
CA ILE A 588 -15.78 15.70 -5.80
C ILE A 588 -15.28 16.92 -6.59
N HIS A 589 -13.96 17.17 -6.55
CA HIS A 589 -13.36 18.27 -7.30
C HIS A 589 -13.27 17.99 -8.81
N GLY A 590 -12.97 16.76 -9.22
CA GLY A 590 -13.07 16.32 -10.63
C GLY A 590 -14.46 16.56 -11.21
N VAL A 591 -15.53 16.24 -10.47
CA VAL A 591 -16.92 16.56 -10.87
C VAL A 591 -17.15 18.07 -10.98
N LYS A 592 -16.66 18.87 -10.02
CA LYS A 592 -16.74 20.35 -10.09
C LYS A 592 -16.04 20.90 -11.34
N LEU A 593 -14.90 20.35 -11.73
CA LEU A 593 -14.19 20.75 -12.97
C LEU A 593 -14.95 20.32 -14.23
N ALA A 594 -15.52 19.11 -14.26
CA ALA A 594 -16.35 18.63 -15.37
C ALA A 594 -17.62 19.48 -15.57
N LEU A 595 -18.26 19.91 -14.48
CA LEU A 595 -19.40 20.83 -14.53
C LEU A 595 -18.98 22.23 -15.01
N LYS A 596 -17.82 22.76 -14.59
CA LYS A 596 -17.26 24.02 -15.13
C LYS A 596 -17.01 23.94 -16.65
N LEU A 597 -16.49 22.82 -17.15
CA LEU A 597 -16.32 22.57 -18.59
C LEU A 597 -17.63 22.29 -19.34
N ARG A 598 -18.76 22.11 -18.63
CA ARG A 598 -20.03 21.60 -19.18
C ARG A 598 -19.84 20.26 -19.93
N LEU A 599 -18.90 19.44 -19.46
CA LEU A 599 -18.41 18.22 -20.14
C LEU A 599 -19.53 17.25 -20.54
N PHE A 600 -20.62 17.22 -19.78
CA PHE A 600 -21.78 16.36 -20.00
C PHE A 600 -22.72 16.81 -21.13
N SER A 601 -22.58 18.02 -21.70
CA SER A 601 -23.42 18.50 -22.81
C SER A 601 -22.66 18.66 -24.11
N LYS A 602 -23.18 18.01 -25.17
CA LYS A 602 -22.67 18.09 -26.54
C LYS A 602 -22.69 19.49 -27.13
N SER A 603 -23.54 20.38 -26.61
CA SER A 603 -23.62 21.79 -26.99
C SER A 603 -22.34 22.60 -26.70
N SER A 604 -21.48 22.12 -25.81
CA SER A 604 -20.35 22.90 -25.27
C SER A 604 -18.99 22.61 -25.95
N CYS A 605 -18.95 21.71 -26.93
CA CYS A 605 -17.75 21.41 -27.72
C CYS A 605 -17.88 21.97 -29.14
N GLY A 606 -16.88 22.74 -29.59
CA GLY A 606 -16.78 23.21 -30.98
C GLY A 606 -16.50 22.10 -31.99
N ASN A 607 -16.46 22.46 -33.28
CA ASN A 607 -16.34 21.55 -34.43
C ASN A 607 -14.92 20.93 -34.62
N ASN A 608 -14.28 20.45 -33.55
CA ASN A 608 -13.04 19.67 -33.60
C ASN A 608 -13.33 18.23 -33.14
N ASP A 609 -13.45 17.32 -34.12
CA ASP A 609 -13.96 15.97 -33.88
C ASP A 609 -13.06 15.12 -32.96
N SER A 610 -11.74 15.32 -33.02
CA SER A 610 -10.81 14.60 -32.13
C SER A 610 -10.97 15.03 -30.67
N LYS A 611 -11.14 16.33 -30.41
CA LYS A 611 -11.41 16.82 -29.04
C LYS A 611 -12.77 16.33 -28.54
N ARG A 612 -13.76 16.32 -29.44
CA ARG A 612 -15.11 15.81 -29.18
C ARG A 612 -15.15 14.32 -28.81
N LYS A 613 -14.35 13.44 -29.45
CA LYS A 613 -14.22 12.02 -29.05
C LYS A 613 -13.81 11.89 -27.58
N GLY A 614 -12.68 12.49 -27.19
CA GLY A 614 -12.15 12.36 -25.84
C GLY A 614 -13.00 13.04 -24.76
N TRP A 615 -13.68 14.15 -25.08
CA TRP A 615 -14.66 14.77 -24.20
C TRP A 615 -15.87 13.86 -23.95
N ALA A 616 -16.47 13.32 -25.01
CA ALA A 616 -17.61 12.40 -24.91
C ALA A 616 -17.25 11.12 -24.13
N TYR A 617 -16.07 10.55 -24.37
CA TYR A 617 -15.56 9.41 -23.61
C TYR A 617 -15.39 9.77 -22.12
N THR A 618 -14.74 10.89 -21.81
CA THR A 618 -14.49 11.29 -20.41
C THR A 618 -15.78 11.60 -19.65
N ALA A 619 -16.80 12.15 -20.32
CA ALA A 619 -18.13 12.34 -19.74
C ALA A 619 -18.77 11.01 -19.31
N TRP A 620 -18.69 9.98 -20.16
CA TRP A 620 -19.18 8.63 -19.84
C TRP A 620 -18.30 7.89 -18.81
N ALA A 621 -16.98 8.05 -18.86
CA ALA A 621 -16.06 7.50 -17.86
C ALA A 621 -16.35 8.05 -16.47
N LEU A 622 -16.50 9.38 -16.34
CA LEU A 622 -16.85 10.03 -15.09
C LEU A 622 -18.26 9.63 -14.62
N TYR A 623 -19.27 9.57 -15.49
CA TYR A 623 -20.61 9.09 -15.13
C TYR A 623 -20.59 7.63 -14.62
N ASN A 624 -19.81 6.77 -15.28
CA ASN A 624 -19.63 5.37 -14.88
C ASN A 624 -18.95 5.22 -13.51
N TRP A 625 -17.96 6.08 -13.22
CA TRP A 625 -17.26 6.13 -11.95
C TRP A 625 -18.13 6.69 -10.83
N GLU A 626 -18.74 7.87 -11.03
CA GLU A 626 -19.62 8.52 -10.06
C GLU A 626 -20.78 7.64 -9.65
N THR A 627 -21.40 6.94 -10.62
CA THR A 627 -22.47 5.98 -10.34
C THR A 627 -21.97 4.77 -9.53
N LEU A 628 -20.78 4.26 -9.84
CA LEU A 628 -20.20 3.13 -9.09
C LEU A 628 -19.88 3.55 -7.65
N VAL A 629 -19.33 4.75 -7.44
CA VAL A 629 -19.08 5.27 -6.10
C VAL A 629 -20.40 5.51 -5.36
N ALA A 630 -21.40 6.13 -5.99
CA ALA A 630 -22.72 6.33 -5.40
C ALA A 630 -23.37 5.00 -4.92
N PHE A 631 -23.28 3.96 -5.76
CA PHE A 631 -23.75 2.62 -5.43
C PHE A 631 -22.95 1.97 -4.30
N SER A 632 -21.61 1.94 -4.40
CA SER A 632 -20.75 1.25 -3.44
C SER A 632 -20.74 1.90 -2.06
N PHE A 633 -20.92 3.23 -1.98
CA PHE A 633 -20.94 3.98 -0.72
C PHE A 633 -22.35 4.27 -0.18
N MET A 634 -23.41 3.82 -0.89
CA MET A 634 -24.80 4.07 -0.51
C MET A 634 -25.15 5.56 -0.36
N ILE A 635 -24.67 6.40 -1.30
CA ILE A 635 -24.85 7.86 -1.30
C ILE A 635 -25.56 8.35 -2.58
N PRO A 636 -26.22 9.53 -2.55
CA PRO A 636 -26.76 10.15 -3.76
C PRO A 636 -25.68 10.40 -4.84
N PRO A 637 -25.97 10.15 -6.12
CA PRO A 637 -25.04 10.44 -7.21
C PRO A 637 -24.89 11.95 -7.42
N LEU A 638 -23.64 12.43 -7.52
CA LEU A 638 -23.34 13.84 -7.83
C LEU A 638 -23.70 14.22 -9.27
N VAL A 639 -23.75 13.22 -10.15
CA VAL A 639 -24.16 13.34 -11.55
C VAL A 639 -25.34 12.39 -11.76
N LYS A 640 -26.56 12.93 -11.69
CA LYS A 640 -27.81 12.16 -11.79
C LYS A 640 -28.10 11.76 -13.24
N GLU A 641 -28.23 12.76 -14.10
CA GLU A 641 -28.54 12.57 -15.52
C GLU A 641 -27.35 11.97 -16.30
N PRO A 642 -27.60 11.06 -17.25
CA PRO A 642 -26.56 10.56 -18.15
C PRO A 642 -26.04 11.68 -19.08
N PRO A 643 -24.82 11.54 -19.62
CA PRO A 643 -24.28 12.52 -20.56
C PRO A 643 -25.12 12.62 -21.86
N ASP A 644 -25.26 13.84 -22.39
CA ASP A 644 -25.86 14.16 -23.71
C ASP A 644 -24.89 13.81 -24.87
N TRP A 645 -24.21 12.67 -24.74
CA TRP A 645 -23.28 12.11 -25.73
C TRP A 645 -23.76 10.73 -26.13
N PRO A 646 -23.98 10.44 -27.42
CA PRO A 646 -24.36 9.10 -27.85
C PRO A 646 -23.25 8.10 -27.51
N LEU A 647 -23.64 6.88 -27.12
CA LEU A 647 -22.74 5.73 -27.06
C LEU A 647 -22.72 5.06 -28.45
N PRO A 648 -21.57 5.07 -29.17
CA PRO A 648 -21.42 4.43 -30.49
C PRO A 648 -21.78 2.95 -30.52
N ASP A 649 -21.79 2.32 -31.70
CA ASP A 649 -21.86 0.86 -31.77
C ASP A 649 -20.46 0.22 -31.87
N PRO A 650 -20.01 -0.62 -30.92
CA PRO A 650 -18.68 -1.23 -30.94
C PRO A 650 -18.44 -2.08 -32.19
N THR A 651 -19.51 -2.61 -32.80
CA THR A 651 -19.46 -3.39 -34.05
C THR A 651 -19.19 -2.54 -35.30
N ARG A 652 -19.24 -1.21 -35.19
CA ARG A 652 -19.09 -0.25 -36.30
C ARG A 652 -18.05 0.85 -36.03
N GLU A 653 -17.87 1.18 -34.76
CA GLU A 653 -17.11 2.33 -34.25
C GLU A 653 -16.21 1.90 -33.07
N GLY A 654 -15.66 0.68 -33.13
CA GLY A 654 -14.83 0.09 -32.06
C GLY A 654 -13.65 0.97 -31.63
N ASP A 655 -13.03 1.65 -32.59
CA ASP A 655 -11.94 2.63 -32.40
C ASP A 655 -12.29 3.79 -31.47
N TRP A 656 -13.59 4.04 -31.20
CA TRP A 656 -14.00 5.04 -30.21
C TRP A 656 -13.57 4.64 -28.79
N TYR A 657 -13.61 3.34 -28.47
CA TYR A 657 -13.40 2.82 -27.12
C TYR A 657 -11.93 2.60 -26.77
N GLY A 658 -11.13 2.15 -27.73
CA GLY A 658 -9.73 1.79 -27.55
C GLY A 658 -9.55 0.39 -26.99
N GLU A 659 -9.71 -0.60 -27.88
CA GLU A 659 -9.61 -2.02 -27.55
C GLU A 659 -8.22 -2.41 -27.00
N ILE A 660 -8.22 -3.41 -26.13
CA ILE A 660 -7.04 -3.95 -25.47
C ILE A 660 -6.77 -5.33 -26.08
N TRP A 661 -5.59 -5.50 -26.65
CA TRP A 661 -5.19 -6.73 -27.34
C TRP A 661 -4.31 -7.58 -26.44
N LEU A 662 -4.73 -8.82 -26.21
CA LEU A 662 -4.03 -9.81 -25.40
C LEU A 662 -3.25 -10.77 -26.29
N GLN A 663 -2.00 -11.05 -25.95
CA GLN A 663 -1.28 -12.22 -26.45
C GLN A 663 -1.10 -13.23 -25.31
N TYR A 664 -1.58 -14.45 -25.51
CA TYR A 664 -1.34 -15.54 -24.57
C TYR A 664 -0.02 -16.25 -24.90
N PRO A 665 0.74 -16.74 -23.90
CA PRO A 665 2.00 -17.43 -24.15
C PRO A 665 1.81 -18.62 -25.10
N LEU A 666 2.77 -18.82 -26.01
CA LEU A 666 2.75 -19.90 -27.01
C LEU A 666 1.60 -19.83 -28.03
N VAL A 667 0.96 -18.66 -28.22
CA VAL A 667 -0.02 -18.40 -29.29
C VAL A 667 0.32 -17.10 -29.99
N SER A 668 0.29 -17.11 -31.32
CA SER A 668 0.55 -15.93 -32.16
C SER A 668 -0.55 -14.88 -32.06
N ASP A 669 -1.80 -15.34 -31.98
CA ASP A 669 -2.96 -14.58 -32.43
C ASP A 669 -3.54 -13.71 -31.31
N LEU A 670 -3.68 -12.41 -31.59
CA LEU A 670 -4.12 -11.42 -30.61
C LEU A 670 -5.62 -11.56 -30.32
N GLN A 671 -5.96 -11.68 -29.04
CA GLN A 671 -7.33 -11.80 -28.55
C GLN A 671 -7.82 -10.45 -28.00
N PRO A 672 -8.91 -9.85 -28.51
CA PRO A 672 -9.44 -8.60 -27.98
C PRO A 672 -10.15 -8.85 -26.64
N THR A 673 -10.10 -7.89 -25.72
CA THR A 673 -10.86 -7.98 -24.45
C THR A 673 -12.35 -7.67 -24.60
N GLN A 674 -12.81 -7.30 -25.81
CA GLN A 674 -14.18 -6.84 -26.09
C GLN A 674 -14.54 -5.56 -25.30
N PHE A 675 -13.54 -4.73 -25.01
CA PHE A 675 -13.67 -3.55 -24.15
C PHE A 675 -14.76 -2.58 -24.61
N GLY A 676 -14.94 -2.41 -25.93
CA GLY A 676 -16.03 -1.57 -26.44
C GLY A 676 -17.43 -2.09 -26.09
N HIS A 677 -17.63 -3.41 -26.17
CA HIS A 677 -18.87 -4.05 -25.72
C HIS A 677 -19.03 -3.93 -24.20
N ILE A 678 -17.96 -4.13 -23.41
CA ILE A 678 -17.99 -3.98 -21.94
C ILE A 678 -18.39 -2.56 -21.57
N PHE A 679 -17.71 -1.53 -22.10
CA PHE A 679 -17.91 -0.13 -21.73
C PHE A 679 -19.33 0.34 -22.06
N ARG A 680 -19.84 0.04 -23.25
CA ARG A 680 -21.21 0.42 -23.66
C ARG A 680 -22.28 -0.28 -22.83
N THR A 681 -22.10 -1.57 -22.57
CA THR A 681 -23.01 -2.39 -21.77
C THR A 681 -23.02 -1.92 -20.30
N ARG A 682 -21.83 -1.64 -19.74
CA ARG A 682 -21.66 -1.00 -18.42
C ARG A 682 -22.33 0.37 -18.37
N ALA A 683 -22.15 1.22 -19.37
CA ALA A 683 -22.75 2.55 -19.39
C ALA A 683 -24.28 2.50 -19.36
N LYS A 684 -24.91 1.64 -20.18
CA LYS A 684 -26.36 1.39 -20.11
C LYS A 684 -26.82 0.86 -18.74
N PHE A 685 -26.03 -0.03 -18.12
CA PHE A 685 -26.31 -0.55 -16.78
C PHE A 685 -26.24 0.54 -15.70
N ARG A 686 -25.22 1.40 -15.77
CA ARG A 686 -25.02 2.49 -14.82
C ARG A 686 -26.17 3.49 -14.85
N VAL A 687 -26.84 3.74 -15.98
CA VAL A 687 -28.08 4.56 -15.98
C VAL A 687 -29.16 4.00 -15.04
N ILE A 688 -29.39 2.68 -15.06
CA ILE A 688 -30.39 2.03 -14.19
C ILE A 688 -29.93 2.02 -12.72
N MET A 689 -28.63 1.81 -12.49
CA MET A 689 -28.03 1.85 -11.15
C MET A 689 -28.07 3.26 -10.54
N ASN A 690 -27.82 4.31 -11.33
CA ASN A 690 -27.82 5.71 -10.88
C ASN A 690 -29.23 6.13 -10.42
N GLU A 691 -30.25 5.79 -11.21
CA GLU A 691 -31.66 6.02 -10.85
C GLU A 691 -32.06 5.30 -9.55
N TYR A 692 -31.57 4.06 -9.33
CA TYR A 692 -31.73 3.39 -8.05
C TYR A 692 -31.02 4.15 -6.92
N CYS A 693 -29.75 4.54 -7.09
CA CYS A 693 -28.99 5.26 -6.06
C CYS A 693 -29.64 6.60 -5.68
N ASP A 694 -30.15 7.36 -6.66
CA ASP A 694 -30.79 8.63 -6.39
C ASP A 694 -32.12 8.48 -5.64
N ALA A 695 -32.91 7.44 -5.97
CA ALA A 695 -34.18 7.16 -5.30
C ALA A 695 -34.01 6.48 -3.93
N ALA A 696 -32.96 5.67 -3.75
CA ALA A 696 -32.71 4.93 -2.52
C ALA A 696 -31.97 5.76 -1.46
N PHE A 697 -30.97 6.56 -1.87
CA PHE A 697 -30.02 7.21 -0.94
C PHE A 697 -30.23 8.72 -0.78
N SER A 698 -31.14 9.34 -1.55
CA SER A 698 -31.56 10.72 -1.28
C SER A 698 -32.15 10.87 0.14
N PRO A 699 -32.15 12.06 0.75
CA PRO A 699 -32.78 12.28 2.05
C PRO A 699 -34.27 11.89 2.01
N ASN A 700 -34.68 10.91 2.83
CA ASN A 700 -35.99 10.25 2.83
C ASN A 700 -36.26 9.33 1.62
N GLY A 701 -35.22 8.84 0.95
CA GLY A 701 -35.32 7.84 -0.12
C GLY A 701 -35.86 6.50 0.41
N VAL A 702 -36.92 6.00 -0.23
CA VAL A 702 -37.52 4.70 0.07
C VAL A 702 -38.00 4.07 -1.24
N ILE A 703 -37.38 2.96 -1.63
CA ILE A 703 -37.79 2.20 -2.81
C ILE A 703 -39.08 1.43 -2.48
N SER A 704 -40.15 1.68 -3.23
CA SER A 704 -41.38 0.89 -3.16
C SER A 704 -41.23 -0.42 -3.95
N LEU A 705 -42.00 -1.46 -3.60
CA LEU A 705 -42.00 -2.73 -4.35
C LEU A 705 -42.37 -2.54 -5.84
N ASP A 706 -43.26 -1.60 -6.12
CA ASP A 706 -43.66 -1.17 -7.47
C ASP A 706 -42.47 -0.53 -8.25
N GLN A 707 -41.71 0.34 -7.60
CA GLN A 707 -40.50 0.92 -8.19
C GLN A 707 -39.37 -0.11 -8.37
N ALA A 708 -39.15 -0.98 -7.39
CA ALA A 708 -38.22 -2.10 -7.49
C ALA A 708 -38.56 -3.01 -8.67
N ASN A 709 -39.83 -3.31 -8.90
CA ASN A 709 -40.28 -4.13 -10.02
C ASN A 709 -40.07 -3.43 -11.38
N ARG A 710 -40.28 -2.11 -11.50
CA ARG A 710 -39.90 -1.34 -12.71
C ARG A 710 -38.40 -1.37 -13.00
N LEU A 711 -37.57 -1.18 -11.97
CA LEU A 711 -36.11 -1.24 -12.09
C LEU A 711 -35.68 -2.66 -12.50
N HIS A 712 -36.20 -3.69 -11.85
CA HIS A 712 -35.92 -5.10 -12.17
C HIS A 712 -36.39 -5.50 -13.58
N GLU A 713 -37.52 -4.98 -14.08
CA GLU A 713 -37.90 -5.22 -15.47
C GLU A 713 -36.90 -4.63 -16.46
N ARG A 714 -36.45 -3.39 -16.24
CA ARG A 714 -35.40 -2.75 -17.06
C ARG A 714 -34.06 -3.47 -16.96
N LEU A 715 -33.70 -3.97 -15.77
CA LEU A 715 -32.52 -4.82 -15.57
C LEU A 715 -32.64 -6.13 -16.35
N ARG A 716 -33.79 -6.81 -16.32
CA ARG A 716 -34.03 -8.03 -17.12
C ARG A 716 -33.92 -7.77 -18.62
N ARG A 717 -34.46 -6.66 -19.12
CA ARG A 717 -34.30 -6.26 -20.54
C ARG A 717 -32.83 -5.97 -20.87
N TRP A 718 -32.12 -5.20 -20.05
CA TRP A 718 -30.68 -4.99 -20.23
C TRP A 718 -29.88 -6.30 -20.25
N TYR A 719 -30.29 -7.30 -19.46
CA TYR A 719 -29.66 -8.62 -19.38
C TYR A 719 -30.03 -9.54 -20.57
N SER A 720 -31.23 -9.42 -21.14
CA SER A 720 -31.58 -10.11 -22.40
C SER A 720 -30.87 -9.49 -23.62
N ASP A 721 -30.59 -8.19 -23.56
CA ASP A 721 -30.02 -7.41 -24.65
C ASP A 721 -28.47 -7.39 -24.63
N LEU A 722 -27.85 -8.30 -23.87
CA LEU A 722 -26.40 -8.47 -23.80
C LEU A 722 -25.85 -8.99 -25.15
N PRO A 723 -24.79 -8.38 -25.71
CA PRO A 723 -24.17 -8.88 -26.93
C PRO A 723 -23.47 -10.23 -26.67
N GLU A 724 -23.38 -11.07 -27.69
CA GLU A 724 -22.88 -12.46 -27.62
C GLU A 724 -21.65 -12.67 -26.70
N PRO A 725 -20.54 -11.89 -26.79
CA PRO A 725 -19.34 -12.11 -25.96
C PRO A 725 -19.56 -11.84 -24.45
N LEU A 726 -20.66 -11.19 -24.09
CA LEU A 726 -21.08 -10.85 -22.73
C LEU A 726 -22.32 -11.66 -22.30
N THR A 727 -22.67 -12.73 -23.01
CA THR A 727 -23.73 -13.65 -22.55
C THR A 727 -23.18 -14.63 -21.50
N PRO A 728 -24.03 -15.18 -20.60
CA PRO A 728 -23.61 -16.13 -19.55
C PRO A 728 -22.85 -17.37 -20.04
N MET A 729 -23.02 -17.74 -21.32
CA MET A 729 -22.31 -18.84 -21.96
C MET A 729 -20.87 -18.49 -22.36
N MET A 730 -20.62 -17.21 -22.67
CA MET A 730 -19.40 -16.71 -23.31
C MET A 730 -18.46 -15.94 -22.36
N ILE A 731 -18.91 -15.51 -21.17
CA ILE A 731 -18.06 -14.73 -20.25
C ILE A 731 -16.77 -15.47 -19.87
N ALA A 732 -15.63 -14.77 -19.90
CA ALA A 732 -14.31 -15.39 -19.76
C ALA A 732 -13.23 -14.53 -19.08
N LEU A 733 -13.40 -13.21 -19.06
CA LEU A 733 -12.43 -12.22 -18.55
C LEU A 733 -12.98 -11.49 -17.32
N PRO A 734 -12.14 -10.90 -16.44
CA PRO A 734 -12.59 -10.24 -15.21
C PRO A 734 -13.66 -9.16 -15.45
N GLY A 735 -13.51 -8.30 -16.47
CA GLY A 735 -14.52 -7.31 -16.84
C GLY A 735 -15.86 -7.89 -17.31
N HIS A 736 -15.88 -9.12 -17.83
CA HIS A 736 -17.12 -9.83 -18.16
C HIS A 736 -17.80 -10.31 -16.88
N PHE A 737 -17.06 -10.99 -15.99
CA PHE A 737 -17.55 -11.39 -14.66
C PHE A 737 -18.08 -10.18 -13.87
N GLN A 738 -17.38 -9.05 -13.90
CA GLN A 738 -17.75 -7.83 -13.19
C GLN A 738 -19.17 -7.35 -13.53
N LEU A 739 -19.58 -7.42 -14.81
CA LEU A 739 -20.93 -7.01 -15.25
C LEU A 739 -22.03 -7.88 -14.61
N HIS A 740 -21.85 -9.20 -14.60
CA HIS A 740 -22.82 -10.14 -14.07
C HIS A 740 -22.84 -10.13 -12.53
N ILE A 741 -21.67 -9.93 -11.91
CA ILE A 741 -21.54 -9.73 -10.46
C ILE A 741 -22.32 -8.48 -10.02
N TYR A 742 -22.12 -7.33 -10.67
CA TYR A 742 -22.86 -6.12 -10.30
C TYR A 742 -24.36 -6.20 -10.62
N TYR A 743 -24.76 -6.95 -11.64
CA TYR A 743 -26.18 -7.22 -11.93
C TYR A 743 -26.88 -7.89 -10.73
N TYR A 744 -26.31 -8.97 -10.18
CA TYR A 744 -26.89 -9.62 -9.00
C TYR A 744 -26.73 -8.79 -7.73
N HIS A 745 -25.59 -8.09 -7.54
CA HIS A 745 -25.40 -7.19 -6.40
C HIS A 745 -26.48 -6.09 -6.37
N LEU A 746 -26.82 -5.48 -7.51
CA LEU A 746 -27.90 -4.50 -7.60
C LEU A 746 -29.27 -5.11 -7.30
N LEU A 747 -29.54 -6.36 -7.72
CA LEU A 747 -30.79 -7.06 -7.35
C LEU A 747 -30.89 -7.33 -5.85
N LEU A 748 -29.79 -7.71 -5.18
CA LEU A 748 -29.76 -7.90 -3.72
C LEU A 748 -30.00 -6.57 -3.00
N MET A 749 -29.31 -5.49 -3.41
CA MET A 749 -29.51 -4.12 -2.89
C MET A 749 -30.94 -3.61 -3.06
N ILE A 750 -31.63 -3.98 -4.14
CA ILE A 750 -33.05 -3.63 -4.36
C ILE A 750 -33.98 -4.45 -3.45
N TYR A 751 -33.77 -5.77 -3.32
CA TYR A 751 -34.78 -6.69 -2.81
C TYR A 751 -34.56 -7.21 -1.37
N GLU A 752 -33.36 -7.18 -0.81
CA GLU A 752 -33.13 -7.58 0.58
C GLU A 752 -33.79 -6.65 1.61
N PRO A 753 -33.72 -5.30 1.48
CA PRO A 753 -34.44 -4.41 2.38
C PRO A 753 -35.96 -4.61 2.30
N LEU A 754 -36.49 -4.89 1.11
CA LEU A 754 -37.91 -5.18 0.88
C LEU A 754 -38.34 -6.50 1.54
N LEU A 755 -37.55 -7.57 1.43
CA LEU A 755 -37.83 -8.86 2.06
C LEU A 755 -37.78 -8.78 3.59
N ALA A 756 -36.86 -7.99 4.14
CA ALA A 756 -36.80 -7.69 5.57
C ALA A 756 -38.05 -6.91 6.04
N ALA A 757 -38.45 -5.87 5.30
CA ALA A 757 -39.65 -5.10 5.59
C ALA A 757 -40.96 -5.92 5.46
N SER A 758 -41.01 -6.88 4.53
CA SER A 758 -42.19 -7.73 4.27
C SER A 758 -42.37 -8.87 5.29
N LYS A 759 -41.66 -8.86 6.42
CA LYS A 759 -41.64 -9.92 7.44
C LYS A 759 -41.37 -11.32 6.86
N ALA A 760 -40.51 -11.39 5.83
CA ALA A 760 -40.02 -12.62 5.21
C ALA A 760 -41.07 -13.62 4.66
N SER A 761 -42.34 -13.23 4.46
CA SER A 761 -43.41 -14.16 4.02
C SER A 761 -43.68 -14.20 2.50
N ASP A 762 -43.06 -13.34 1.70
CA ASP A 762 -43.24 -13.30 0.24
C ASP A 762 -42.25 -14.24 -0.47
N ALA A 763 -42.77 -15.37 -0.96
CA ALA A 763 -42.00 -16.38 -1.70
C ALA A 763 -41.39 -15.85 -3.01
N THR A 764 -41.93 -14.78 -3.61
CA THR A 764 -41.39 -14.13 -4.80
C THR A 764 -40.14 -13.34 -4.46
N LEU A 765 -40.20 -12.52 -3.40
CA LEU A 765 -39.06 -11.78 -2.88
C LEU A 765 -37.95 -12.72 -2.41
N GLN A 766 -38.29 -13.75 -1.64
CA GLN A 766 -37.36 -14.81 -1.23
C GLN A 766 -36.65 -15.43 -2.43
N LYS A 767 -37.40 -15.82 -3.48
CA LYS A 767 -36.81 -16.46 -4.66
C LYS A 767 -35.83 -15.54 -5.40
N VAL A 768 -36.17 -14.26 -5.60
CA VAL A 768 -35.28 -13.31 -6.30
C VAL A 768 -33.96 -13.14 -5.54
N VAL A 769 -34.01 -13.01 -4.21
CA VAL A 769 -32.81 -12.91 -3.36
C VAL A 769 -32.01 -14.22 -3.40
N ALA A 770 -32.66 -15.38 -3.25
CA ALA A 770 -31.99 -16.68 -3.25
C ALA A 770 -31.32 -17.00 -4.59
N ASP A 771 -32.00 -16.79 -5.73
CA ASP A 771 -31.41 -16.98 -7.06
C ASP A 771 -30.24 -15.99 -7.28
N ALA A 772 -30.35 -14.73 -6.85
CA ALA A 772 -29.25 -13.75 -6.97
C ALA A 772 -28.01 -14.14 -6.14
N LYS A 773 -28.17 -14.58 -4.88
CA LYS A 773 -27.06 -15.12 -4.07
C LYS A 773 -26.45 -16.37 -4.71
N LYS A 774 -27.28 -17.31 -5.21
CA LYS A 774 -26.84 -18.53 -5.92
C LYS A 774 -25.97 -18.21 -7.13
N TYR A 775 -26.38 -17.27 -7.98
CA TYR A 775 -25.61 -16.89 -9.17
C TYR A 775 -24.34 -16.09 -8.83
N LEU A 776 -24.39 -15.19 -7.85
CA LEU A 776 -23.19 -14.48 -7.36
C LEU A 776 -22.13 -15.46 -6.84
N GLN A 777 -22.53 -16.42 -6.01
CA GLN A 777 -21.66 -17.48 -5.47
C GLN A 777 -21.19 -18.49 -6.53
N THR A 778 -21.85 -18.55 -7.70
CA THR A 778 -21.39 -19.29 -8.88
C THR A 778 -20.30 -18.51 -9.62
N LEU A 779 -20.52 -17.22 -9.88
CA LEU A 779 -19.57 -16.35 -10.59
C LEU A 779 -18.24 -16.23 -9.84
N ILE A 780 -18.28 -16.09 -8.52
CA ILE A 780 -17.09 -16.09 -7.64
C ILE A 780 -16.28 -17.40 -7.81
N ARG A 781 -16.96 -18.55 -7.81
CA ARG A 781 -16.33 -19.86 -8.01
C ARG A 781 -15.74 -20.03 -9.41
N LEU A 782 -16.47 -19.64 -10.46
CA LEU A 782 -16.00 -19.72 -11.84
C LEU A 782 -14.82 -18.79 -12.11
N TYR A 783 -14.81 -17.58 -11.53
CA TYR A 783 -13.65 -16.68 -11.56
C TYR A 783 -12.43 -17.39 -10.95
N TYR A 784 -12.57 -18.00 -9.76
CA TYR A 784 -11.46 -18.68 -9.10
C TYR A 784 -10.88 -19.84 -9.92
N LEU A 785 -11.73 -20.78 -10.36
CA LEU A 785 -11.31 -21.92 -11.21
C LEU A 785 -10.56 -21.46 -12.48
N ARG A 786 -10.89 -20.26 -12.97
CA ARG A 786 -10.36 -19.67 -14.20
C ARG A 786 -9.08 -18.85 -14.00
N HIS A 787 -9.04 -17.98 -13.00
CA HIS A 787 -8.07 -16.89 -12.86
C HIS A 787 -7.23 -16.96 -11.59
N GLY A 788 -7.58 -17.85 -10.65
CA GLY A 788 -7.09 -17.77 -9.28
C GLY A 788 -7.53 -16.49 -8.59
N TYR A 789 -6.79 -16.10 -7.55
CA TYR A 789 -6.95 -14.81 -6.88
C TYR A 789 -5.62 -14.10 -6.59
N GLU A 790 -4.50 -14.59 -7.15
CA GLU A 790 -3.15 -14.06 -6.89
C GLU A 790 -2.88 -12.74 -7.62
N ALA A 791 -3.41 -12.59 -8.84
CA ALA A 791 -3.28 -11.38 -9.64
C ALA A 791 -4.20 -10.28 -9.12
N MET A 792 -3.73 -9.03 -9.17
CA MET A 792 -4.47 -7.87 -8.65
C MET A 792 -5.78 -7.65 -9.41
N ASP A 793 -6.90 -7.59 -8.66
CA ASP A 793 -8.23 -7.17 -9.10
C ASP A 793 -8.91 -6.45 -7.92
N LEU A 794 -9.07 -5.13 -8.02
CA LEU A 794 -9.65 -4.33 -6.93
C LEU A 794 -11.14 -4.63 -6.72
N PHE A 795 -11.87 -5.01 -7.76
CA PHE A 795 -13.32 -5.13 -7.73
C PHE A 795 -13.79 -6.51 -7.31
N LEU A 796 -12.87 -7.49 -7.26
CA LEU A 796 -13.07 -8.79 -6.65
C LEU A 796 -13.38 -8.72 -5.14
N VAL A 797 -12.79 -7.79 -4.37
CA VAL A 797 -12.98 -7.80 -2.89
C VAL A 797 -14.43 -7.51 -2.48
N ILE A 798 -15.18 -6.74 -3.27
CA ILE A 798 -16.58 -6.36 -2.99
C ILE A 798 -17.53 -7.57 -2.96
N PRO A 799 -17.66 -8.40 -4.01
CA PRO A 799 -18.50 -9.60 -3.98
C PRO A 799 -17.98 -10.67 -3.02
N LEU A 800 -16.67 -10.72 -2.75
CA LEU A 800 -16.11 -11.60 -1.72
C LEU A 800 -16.61 -11.18 -0.32
N MET A 801 -16.55 -9.91 0.04
CA MET A 801 -17.00 -9.42 1.35
C MET A 801 -18.51 -9.60 1.55
N LEU A 802 -19.32 -9.24 0.55
CA LEU A 802 -20.76 -9.46 0.58
C LEU A 802 -21.09 -10.94 0.84
N THR A 803 -20.44 -11.84 0.10
CA THR A 803 -20.63 -13.28 0.25
C THR A 803 -20.08 -13.82 1.58
N GLY A 804 -18.99 -13.25 2.09
CA GLY A 804 -18.38 -13.61 3.37
C GLY A 804 -19.28 -13.28 4.55
N TYR A 805 -19.84 -12.07 4.57
CA TYR A 805 -20.82 -11.64 5.58
C TYR A 805 -22.08 -12.51 5.55
N ASP A 806 -22.63 -12.79 4.37
CA ASP A 806 -23.74 -13.72 4.19
C ASP A 806 -23.44 -15.10 4.81
N CYS A 807 -22.27 -15.67 4.49
CA CYS A 807 -21.90 -17.01 4.95
C CYS A 807 -21.66 -17.04 6.46
N ILE A 808 -21.00 -16.04 7.04
CA ILE A 808 -20.77 -15.95 8.49
C ILE A 808 -22.11 -15.86 9.23
N ASN A 809 -23.02 -14.98 8.80
CA ASN A 809 -24.32 -14.81 9.45
C ASN A 809 -25.16 -16.10 9.34
N ALA A 810 -25.21 -16.73 8.16
CA ALA A 810 -25.92 -17.99 7.96
C ALA A 810 -25.33 -19.14 8.80
N ILE A 811 -24.00 -19.22 8.97
CA ILE A 811 -23.30 -20.23 9.79
C ILE A 811 -23.63 -20.10 11.29
N LEU A 812 -24.05 -18.92 11.76
CA LEU A 812 -24.49 -18.69 13.14
C LEU A 812 -25.94 -19.13 13.41
N GLU A 813 -26.80 -19.13 12.38
CA GLU A 813 -28.22 -19.46 12.49
C GLU A 813 -28.54 -20.92 12.09
N GLU A 814 -27.77 -21.49 11.16
CA GLU A 814 -27.96 -22.83 10.60
C GLU A 814 -27.63 -23.96 11.60
N LYS A 815 -28.39 -25.05 11.51
CA LYS A 815 -28.31 -26.24 12.37
C LYS A 815 -28.03 -27.53 11.58
N SER A 816 -28.19 -27.50 10.26
CA SER A 816 -27.85 -28.59 9.35
C SER A 816 -26.35 -28.60 9.06
N GLU A 817 -25.65 -29.60 9.58
CA GLU A 817 -24.21 -29.81 9.36
C GLU A 817 -23.84 -29.81 7.86
N HIS A 818 -24.68 -30.42 7.01
CA HIS A 818 -24.48 -30.42 5.55
C HIS A 818 -24.54 -29.01 4.93
N GLN A 819 -25.42 -28.13 5.43
CA GLN A 819 -25.50 -26.75 4.95
C GLN A 819 -24.33 -25.91 5.49
N ILE A 820 -23.92 -26.12 6.73
CA ILE A 820 -22.70 -25.52 7.31
C ILE A 820 -21.48 -25.87 6.45
N GLU A 821 -21.35 -27.11 5.97
CA GLU A 821 -20.26 -27.53 5.07
C GLU A 821 -20.31 -26.86 3.68
N ILE A 822 -21.49 -26.58 3.13
CA ILE A 822 -21.64 -25.80 1.90
C ILE A 822 -21.21 -24.34 2.15
N LEU A 823 -21.67 -23.73 3.25
CA LEU A 823 -21.33 -22.35 3.62
C LEU A 823 -19.83 -22.21 3.92
N ARG A 824 -19.21 -23.18 4.61
CA ARG A 824 -17.75 -23.29 4.82
C ARG A 824 -16.98 -23.30 3.49
N SER A 825 -17.44 -24.07 2.50
CA SER A 825 -16.79 -24.09 1.17
C SER A 825 -16.78 -22.72 0.49
N THR A 826 -17.80 -21.90 0.72
CA THR A 826 -17.86 -20.52 0.22
C THR A 826 -16.98 -19.58 1.06
N LEU A 827 -17.04 -19.69 2.39
CA LEU A 827 -16.33 -18.79 3.31
C LEU A 827 -14.81 -18.97 3.27
N ILE A 828 -14.31 -20.20 3.16
CA ILE A 828 -12.87 -20.47 2.99
C ILE A 828 -12.38 -19.97 1.63
N LEU A 829 -13.19 -20.10 0.56
CA LEU A 829 -12.87 -19.53 -0.75
C LEU A 829 -12.83 -17.99 -0.72
N VAL A 830 -13.79 -17.35 -0.04
CA VAL A 830 -13.81 -15.89 0.17
C VAL A 830 -12.56 -15.43 0.90
N ALA A 831 -12.24 -16.07 2.02
CA ALA A 831 -11.06 -15.75 2.80
C ALA A 831 -9.77 -16.01 2.02
N LYS A 832 -9.72 -17.01 1.13
CA LYS A 832 -8.58 -17.26 0.24
C LYS A 832 -8.36 -16.12 -0.76
N GLY A 833 -9.44 -15.55 -1.31
CA GLY A 833 -9.36 -14.40 -2.20
C GLY A 833 -8.80 -13.16 -1.51
N LEU A 834 -9.30 -12.85 -0.31
CA LEU A 834 -8.76 -11.75 0.51
C LEU A 834 -7.31 -12.01 0.95
N GLN A 835 -6.98 -13.25 1.35
CA GLN A 835 -5.62 -13.66 1.72
C GLN A 835 -4.61 -13.44 0.57
N ASN A 836 -5.02 -13.73 -0.66
CA ASN A 836 -4.19 -13.52 -1.83
C ASN A 836 -4.11 -12.02 -2.22
N GLN A 837 -5.24 -11.30 -2.26
CA GLN A 837 -5.27 -9.90 -2.68
C GLN A 837 -4.55 -8.94 -1.73
N ARG A 838 -4.39 -9.28 -0.44
CA ARG A 838 -3.61 -8.44 0.50
C ARG A 838 -2.12 -8.31 0.15
N ARG A 839 -1.60 -9.22 -0.68
CA ARG A 839 -0.25 -9.11 -1.27
C ARG A 839 -0.17 -8.06 -2.38
N ASN A 840 -1.31 -7.54 -2.83
CA ASN A 840 -1.43 -6.57 -3.90
C ASN A 840 -1.80 -5.17 -3.36
N HIS A 841 -2.78 -5.05 -2.46
CA HIS A 841 -3.24 -3.74 -1.97
C HIS A 841 -3.81 -3.80 -0.53
N TYR A 842 -3.67 -2.70 0.23
CA TYR A 842 -3.92 -2.70 1.68
C TYR A 842 -5.39 -2.84 2.07
N LEU A 843 -6.33 -2.38 1.23
CA LEU A 843 -7.76 -2.63 1.46
C LEU A 843 -8.05 -4.13 1.65
N ALA A 844 -7.41 -5.03 0.89
CA ALA A 844 -7.61 -6.47 1.07
C ALA A 844 -7.01 -7.02 2.38
N GLU A 845 -5.96 -6.42 2.94
CA GLU A 845 -5.42 -6.76 4.27
C GLU A 845 -6.44 -6.41 5.36
N ALA A 846 -6.98 -5.19 5.34
CA ALA A 846 -8.02 -4.75 6.28
C ALA A 846 -9.27 -5.65 6.23
N LEU A 847 -9.75 -5.97 5.02
CA LEU A 847 -10.92 -6.83 4.80
C LEU A 847 -10.68 -8.29 5.22
N PHE A 848 -9.47 -8.83 4.98
CA PHE A 848 -9.10 -10.17 5.45
C PHE A 848 -9.17 -10.26 6.98
N ARG A 849 -8.69 -9.24 7.70
CA ARG A 849 -8.77 -9.16 9.17
C ARG A 849 -10.22 -9.11 9.66
N VAL A 850 -11.08 -8.29 9.05
CA VAL A 850 -12.51 -8.20 9.40
C VAL A 850 -13.22 -9.55 9.21
N ILE A 851 -12.96 -10.27 8.12
CA ILE A 851 -13.52 -11.62 7.92
C ILE A 851 -12.97 -12.62 8.95
N ARG A 852 -11.65 -12.65 9.18
CA ARG A 852 -11.01 -13.55 10.15
C ARG A 852 -11.49 -13.30 11.58
N GLY A 853 -11.66 -12.05 11.99
CA GLY A 853 -12.17 -11.63 13.30
C GLY A 853 -13.67 -11.90 13.51
N ARG A 854 -14.43 -12.21 12.45
CA ARG A 854 -15.85 -12.58 12.51
C ARG A 854 -16.11 -14.08 12.33
N MET A 855 -15.08 -14.89 12.06
CA MET A 855 -15.19 -16.35 12.02
C MET A 855 -15.27 -16.94 13.44
N ARG A 856 -15.96 -18.08 13.60
CA ARG A 856 -15.85 -18.88 14.83
C ARG A 856 -14.50 -19.62 14.83
N PRO A 857 -13.96 -20.02 16.00
CA PRO A 857 -12.66 -20.72 16.08
C PRO A 857 -12.55 -21.98 15.20
N GLN A 858 -13.66 -22.67 14.94
CA GLN A 858 -13.71 -23.82 14.01
C GLN A 858 -13.36 -23.41 12.57
N GLU A 859 -13.96 -22.34 12.05
CA GLU A 859 -13.67 -21.85 10.71
C GLU A 859 -12.27 -21.25 10.60
N VAL A 860 -11.75 -20.62 11.66
CA VAL A 860 -10.34 -20.15 11.71
C VAL A 860 -9.35 -21.33 11.70
N ALA A 861 -9.66 -22.44 12.36
CA ALA A 861 -8.84 -23.66 12.30
C ALA A 861 -8.87 -24.31 10.90
N LEU A 862 -10.04 -24.36 10.25
CA LEU A 862 -10.15 -24.81 8.85
C LEU A 862 -9.39 -23.88 7.89
N LEU A 863 -9.37 -22.57 8.16
CA LEU A 863 -8.59 -21.59 7.42
C LEU A 863 -7.09 -21.89 7.51
N ARG A 864 -6.57 -22.14 8.73
CA ARG A 864 -5.16 -22.50 8.96
C ARG A 864 -4.76 -23.80 8.25
N ASN A 865 -5.66 -24.78 8.15
CA ASN A 865 -5.38 -26.05 7.48
C ASN A 865 -5.49 -25.99 5.94
N SER A 866 -6.28 -25.06 5.40
CA SER A 866 -6.52 -24.90 3.94
C SER A 866 -5.57 -23.91 3.26
N MET A 867 -4.66 -23.29 4.02
CA MET A 867 -3.73 -22.28 3.52
C MET A 867 -2.33 -22.52 4.08
N THR A 868 -1.31 -22.34 3.24
CA THR A 868 0.07 -22.21 3.70
C THR A 868 0.24 -20.89 4.44
N PHE A 869 0.00 -20.90 5.75
CA PHE A 869 0.44 -19.84 6.65
C PHE A 869 1.97 -19.93 6.82
N ASP A 870 2.58 -18.76 7.01
CA ASP A 870 4.02 -18.59 7.22
C ASP A 870 4.12 -17.65 8.44
N ASP A 871 3.80 -18.21 9.61
CA ASP A 871 3.34 -17.45 10.79
C ASP A 871 4.37 -16.39 11.27
N GLU A 872 5.67 -16.67 11.10
CA GLU A 872 6.76 -15.74 11.41
C GLU A 872 6.64 -14.41 10.61
N GLN A 873 6.11 -14.44 9.38
CA GLN A 873 5.90 -13.23 8.55
C GLN A 873 4.61 -12.46 8.88
N GLU A 874 3.64 -13.04 9.59
CA GLU A 874 2.47 -12.28 10.05
C GLU A 874 2.82 -11.42 11.27
N MET A 875 3.66 -11.94 12.17
CA MET A 875 4.08 -11.23 13.40
C MET A 875 4.88 -9.95 13.10
N GLU A 876 5.93 -10.01 12.27
CA GLU A 876 6.73 -8.81 11.92
C GLU A 876 5.90 -7.71 11.20
N LYS A 877 4.78 -8.07 10.57
CA LYS A 877 3.88 -7.12 9.90
C LYS A 877 2.77 -6.58 10.80
N HIS A 878 2.66 -7.08 12.03
CA HIS A 878 1.69 -6.59 13.00
C HIS A 878 2.09 -5.23 13.61
N ASP A 879 3.36 -4.83 13.52
CA ASP A 879 3.84 -3.53 14.03
C ASP A 879 3.69 -2.39 12.99
N MET A 880 3.23 -2.68 11.77
CA MET A 880 3.11 -1.70 10.67
C MET A 880 1.65 -1.42 10.23
N VAL A 881 0.66 -1.69 11.09
CA VAL A 881 -0.76 -1.48 10.77
C VAL A 881 -1.04 -0.01 10.49
N GLN A 882 -1.42 0.31 9.26
CA GLN A 882 -1.89 1.65 8.91
C GLN A 882 -3.36 1.82 9.30
N ALA A 883 -3.70 3.00 9.83
CA ALA A 883 -5.08 3.39 10.10
C ALA A 883 -5.91 3.32 8.82
N VAL A 884 -7.07 2.66 8.90
CA VAL A 884 -8.05 2.61 7.82
C VAL A 884 -8.98 3.81 7.98
N ARG A 885 -9.19 4.56 6.89
CA ARG A 885 -10.01 5.78 6.86
C ARG A 885 -10.99 5.69 5.71
N SER A 886 -11.99 4.83 5.92
CA SER A 886 -12.82 4.29 4.85
C SER A 886 -14.30 4.31 5.26
N ASN A 887 -15.08 5.18 4.62
CA ASN A 887 -16.54 5.27 4.81
C ASN A 887 -17.31 4.20 4.02
N TRP A 888 -16.61 3.28 3.35
CA TRP A 888 -17.24 2.21 2.58
C TRP A 888 -18.06 1.25 3.46
N PRO A 889 -19.37 1.06 3.23
CA PRO A 889 -20.18 0.04 3.89
C PRO A 889 -19.88 -1.34 3.28
N VAL A 890 -19.44 -2.27 4.12
CA VAL A 890 -18.79 -3.54 3.68
C VAL A 890 -19.79 -4.63 3.30
N SER A 891 -21.06 -4.49 3.69
CA SER A 891 -22.16 -5.42 3.40
C SER A 891 -23.43 -4.66 2.98
N ILE A 892 -24.47 -5.37 2.54
CA ILE A 892 -25.81 -4.78 2.34
C ILE A 892 -26.40 -4.45 3.72
N VAL A 893 -26.82 -3.21 3.91
CA VAL A 893 -27.35 -2.69 5.19
C VAL A 893 -28.84 -2.35 5.05
N LYS A 894 -29.63 -2.51 6.11
CA LYS A 894 -31.10 -2.44 6.06
C LYS A 894 -31.68 -1.09 6.53
N LYS A 895 -30.91 -0.26 7.24
CA LYS A 895 -31.26 1.13 7.62
C LYS A 895 -30.03 2.04 7.65
N GLN A 896 -30.25 3.36 7.52
CA GLN A 896 -29.19 4.38 7.65
C GLN A 896 -28.43 4.28 8.99
N GLU A 897 -29.15 4.12 10.11
CA GLU A 897 -28.57 3.99 11.46
C GLU A 897 -27.76 2.70 11.66
N GLU A 898 -27.98 1.68 10.81
CA GLU A 898 -27.21 0.44 10.82
C GLU A 898 -25.97 0.52 9.91
N VAL A 899 -25.79 1.59 9.12
CA VAL A 899 -24.66 1.73 8.19
C VAL A 899 -23.35 1.90 8.93
N ASP A 900 -23.35 2.71 9.99
CA ASP A 900 -22.15 3.03 10.75
C ASP A 900 -21.51 1.78 11.38
N ASP A 901 -22.29 0.83 11.88
CA ASP A 901 -21.82 -0.48 12.37
C ASP A 901 -21.16 -1.35 11.28
N HIS A 902 -21.38 -1.03 10.00
CA HIS A 902 -20.89 -1.76 8.83
C HIS A 902 -19.91 -0.94 7.96
N ILE A 903 -19.54 0.27 8.40
CA ILE A 903 -18.45 1.07 7.80
C ILE A 903 -17.10 0.40 8.08
N LEU A 904 -16.22 0.35 7.07
CA LEU A 904 -14.96 -0.39 7.19
C LEU A 904 -14.06 0.09 8.34
N THR A 905 -13.95 1.40 8.59
CA THR A 905 -13.19 1.92 9.75
C THR A 905 -13.66 1.26 11.05
N ASN A 906 -14.96 1.37 11.35
CA ASN A 906 -15.58 0.88 12.58
C ASN A 906 -15.50 -0.66 12.68
N LEU A 907 -15.57 -1.37 11.55
CA LEU A 907 -15.36 -2.82 11.48
C LEU A 907 -13.90 -3.24 11.72
N VAL A 908 -12.92 -2.46 11.27
CA VAL A 908 -11.50 -2.70 11.52
C VAL A 908 -11.16 -2.43 12.99
N GLU A 909 -11.74 -1.39 13.60
CA GLU A 909 -11.64 -1.15 15.04
C GLU A 909 -12.29 -2.28 15.85
N SER A 910 -13.49 -2.73 15.46
CA SER A 910 -14.27 -3.74 16.20
C SER A 910 -13.78 -5.17 16.04
N TYR A 911 -13.23 -5.55 14.87
CA TYR A 911 -12.88 -6.94 14.53
C TYR A 911 -11.47 -7.11 13.98
N GLY A 912 -10.80 -6.05 13.51
CA GLY A 912 -9.47 -6.12 12.90
C GLY A 912 -8.34 -6.42 13.87
N SER A 913 -8.59 -6.28 15.17
CA SER A 913 -7.69 -6.53 16.30
C SER A 913 -7.97 -7.84 17.05
N LEU A 914 -9.15 -8.46 16.87
CA LEU A 914 -9.63 -9.62 17.65
C LEU A 914 -8.98 -10.96 17.26
N ASN A 915 -7.68 -10.98 16.96
CA ASN A 915 -6.92 -12.18 16.61
C ASN A 915 -5.45 -12.13 17.10
N VAL A 916 -5.14 -11.33 18.13
CA VAL A 916 -3.91 -11.47 18.94
C VAL A 916 -4.15 -12.54 20.02
N GLU A 917 -3.12 -13.29 20.39
CA GLU A 917 -3.25 -14.59 21.06
C GLU A 917 -3.54 -14.52 22.58
N GLU A 918 -4.81 -14.36 22.97
CA GLU A 918 -5.29 -14.65 24.34
C GLU A 918 -6.35 -15.76 24.37
N THR A 919 -5.92 -17.01 24.12
CA THR A 919 -6.67 -18.22 24.55
C THR A 919 -5.77 -19.46 24.65
N ALA A 920 -4.69 -19.33 25.44
CA ALA A 920 -3.72 -20.40 25.70
C ALA A 920 -3.35 -20.53 27.19
N GLN A 921 -4.38 -20.60 28.05
CA GLN A 921 -4.32 -21.10 29.44
C GLN A 921 -5.54 -22.01 29.69
#